data_AF-A0A4P6L4Q9-F1
#
_entry.id   AF-A0A4P6L4Q9-F1
#
_cell.length_a   1.000
_cell.length_b   1.000
_cell.length_c   1.000
_cell.angle_alpha   90.00
_cell.angle_beta   90.00
_cell.angle_gamma   90.00
#
_symmetry.space_group_name_H-M   'P 1'
#
loop_
_entity.id
_entity.type
_entity.pdbx_description
1 polymer ?
#
loop_
_entity_poly.entity_id
_entity_poly.type
_entity_poly.pdbx_seq_one_letter_code
_entity_poly.pdbx_strand_id
1 'polypeptide(L)'
;MTFKCLPRKLPRHAVQGLLMAGCLAAAPAMAADSGPAGLAHWSLDERRGSQAADSVSGRRDPVDHVFNKARFKPDSDPFWRAPGACVRNGCLLFDGYSTDVTAPPLATAALRRGFTLSAWVAPHAFEWGDGGHYSAFLSQFDGQAKQGFIFGMYRFGTWGMKLGFGGAIVDVRVTDRKLPRDRWSHVAASYDPAARQVALFLDGERVAVAAAPAGGDFAMPSLPLTIGRYSQPERVGGVFELNTFLGLMDEVRIGGGSSTAADVARIMRVDLAARNGRPPRLEPSDVTIPASTFEGDRYRPQYHLMPAAGWMNEPHAPFHHQGQYHLFFQKNPFGPFWHQIHWGHWVSRDMVHWRELPIALAPEDDGLATDGIWSGSATHAADGTPVLFFTAGNDNARPNQRTGMAMPCGATRAPDPDLVCWKKHPVPVTEQAEGMGRFGEFRDPFVFRDGTRERWFQLVGSNLPGRSGTALVYESTDLRHWTPRGPLFSIDAAPFEHFDRTWELPVLLPLGQGSDGRQRHVFLNDVRGQAYYWIGVFDAATARFAPDSEAPRVFDLGEGHFSGPSGFVDPKTGRTIVFSIAQGERTLQDERDAGWAHNGGLPVVLSLGADGDLRLAPIAELAALRRQPLLALQGPSLADAAAALGAVRGDGLEIELELAPTSTPGKRGLGLRIAPGDAERTDLYVDTARARLEIDRSRTARDKPYGVQGGTFDLAGENLHLRVFLDRSMVEAYVNGRKSLTSRTYPTRTDADGLALLAQPGDRIVSLRVWAMGSAVTRN
;
A
#
# COMPACT_ATOMS: atom_id res chain seq x y z
N MET A 1 -35.86 23.40 46.52
CA MET A 1 -35.77 24.83 46.87
C MET A 1 -35.55 25.61 45.58
N THR A 2 -36.62 26.01 44.87
CA THR A 2 -37.18 27.39 44.82
C THR A 2 -36.12 28.47 44.55
N PHE A 3 -35.93 28.95 43.31
CA PHE A 3 -36.71 29.94 42.53
C PHE A 3 -36.18 31.40 42.64
N LYS A 4 -35.83 31.98 41.48
CA LYS A 4 -36.15 33.34 40.97
C LYS A 4 -35.67 34.60 41.73
N CYS A 5 -35.01 35.54 41.03
CA CYS A 5 -35.63 36.74 40.39
C CYS A 5 -34.65 37.93 40.20
N LEU A 6 -34.68 38.51 39.00
CA LEU A 6 -34.27 39.89 38.63
C LEU A 6 -35.21 40.93 39.30
N PRO A 7 -34.87 42.25 39.42
CA PRO A 7 -35.07 43.20 38.31
C PRO A 7 -34.24 44.51 38.24
N ARG A 8 -34.14 45.01 37.00
CA ARG A 8 -34.16 46.40 36.45
C ARG A 8 -33.95 47.62 37.38
N LYS A 9 -33.19 48.61 36.88
CA LYS A 9 -33.66 50.01 36.57
C LYS A 9 -32.62 50.85 35.81
N LEU A 10 -33.09 51.54 34.76
CA LEU A 10 -32.52 52.75 34.12
C LEU A 10 -33.31 53.96 34.64
N PRO A 11 -32.75 55.19 34.68
CA PRO A 11 -33.06 56.16 33.62
C PRO A 11 -31.97 57.22 33.26
N ARG A 12 -31.89 57.52 31.96
CA ARG A 12 -31.90 58.82 31.23
C ARG A 12 -31.32 60.16 31.82
N HIS A 13 -30.49 60.77 30.94
CA HIS A 13 -30.29 62.19 30.58
C HIS A 13 -29.49 63.16 31.49
N ALA A 14 -28.36 63.65 30.96
CA ALA A 14 -28.12 65.09 30.72
C ALA A 14 -26.94 65.30 29.76
N VAL A 15 -27.16 66.13 28.75
CA VAL A 15 -26.20 66.64 27.77
C VAL A 15 -25.63 67.94 28.32
N GLN A 16 -24.31 68.13 28.28
CA GLN A 16 -23.70 69.44 28.06
C GLN A 16 -22.26 69.28 27.56
N GLY A 17 -22.00 69.85 26.39
CA GLY A 17 -20.74 69.74 25.69
C GLY A 17 -19.65 70.66 26.23
N LEU A 18 -18.41 70.29 25.92
CA LEU A 18 -17.28 71.20 25.87
C LEU A 18 -16.53 70.93 24.58
N LEU A 19 -16.56 71.92 23.68
CA LEU A 19 -15.71 72.02 22.50
C LEU A 19 -14.29 72.37 22.94
N MET A 20 -13.32 71.54 22.56
CA MET A 20 -11.91 71.91 22.50
C MET A 20 -11.33 71.36 21.19
N ALA A 21 -10.92 72.30 20.34
CA ALA A 21 -10.30 72.07 19.05
C ALA A 21 -8.98 71.31 19.18
N GLY A 22 -8.83 70.22 18.44
CA GLY A 22 -7.58 69.49 18.28
C GLY A 22 -7.14 69.51 16.82
N CYS A 23 -5.95 70.06 16.57
CA CYS A 23 -5.28 70.14 15.29
C CYS A 23 -5.21 68.79 14.56
N LEU A 24 -5.69 68.74 13.32
CA LEU A 24 -5.41 67.67 12.37
C LEU A 24 -3.97 67.82 11.87
N ALA A 25 -3.04 67.08 12.48
CA ALA A 25 -1.77 66.75 11.87
C ALA A 25 -2.01 65.62 10.86
N ALA A 26 -1.81 65.91 9.58
CA ALA A 26 -1.84 64.90 8.53
C ALA A 26 -0.71 63.89 8.75
N ALA A 27 -1.08 62.64 9.06
CA ALA A 27 -0.15 61.52 8.99
C ALA A 27 0.24 61.29 7.52
N PRO A 28 1.52 61.02 7.21
CA PRO A 28 1.93 60.74 5.85
C PRO A 28 1.24 59.44 5.40
N ALA A 29 0.64 59.49 4.20
CA ALA A 29 0.11 58.32 3.54
C ALA A 29 1.20 57.23 3.49
N MET A 30 0.96 56.09 4.13
CA MET A 30 1.73 54.88 3.86
C MET A 30 1.59 54.60 2.36
N ALA A 31 2.73 54.60 1.67
CA ALA A 31 2.80 54.23 0.28
C ALA A 31 2.13 52.85 0.10
N ALA A 32 1.24 52.75 -0.89
CA ALA A 32 0.66 51.49 -1.31
C ALA A 32 1.80 50.54 -1.70
N ASP A 33 1.83 49.40 -1.04
CA ASP A 33 2.82 48.33 -1.14
C ASP A 33 2.83 47.76 -2.57
N SER A 34 3.76 48.22 -3.42
CA SER A 34 3.90 47.76 -4.80
C SER A 34 4.70 46.46 -4.85
N GLY A 35 4.15 45.39 -4.26
CA GLY A 35 4.51 44.04 -4.65
C GLY A 35 4.06 43.77 -6.09
N PRO A 36 4.68 42.83 -6.80
CA PRO A 36 4.17 42.40 -8.09
C PRO A 36 2.70 41.99 -8.02
N ALA A 37 1.91 42.35 -9.04
CA ALA A 37 0.52 41.92 -9.13
C ALA A 37 0.44 40.38 -9.20
N GLY A 38 -0.36 39.77 -8.33
CA GLY A 38 -0.65 38.34 -8.38
C GLY A 38 -1.35 38.00 -9.70
N LEU A 39 -0.92 36.91 -10.34
CA LEU A 39 -1.56 36.38 -11.55
C LEU A 39 -2.55 35.26 -11.21
N ALA A 40 -2.22 34.42 -10.24
CA ALA A 40 -3.12 33.40 -9.69
C ALA A 40 -2.72 33.03 -8.25
N HIS A 41 -3.69 32.63 -7.43
CA HIS A 41 -3.44 32.14 -6.06
C HIS A 41 -4.52 31.14 -5.64
N TRP A 42 -4.13 29.89 -5.43
CA TRP A 42 -4.97 28.86 -4.83
C TRP A 42 -4.56 28.66 -3.37
N SER A 43 -5.46 29.04 -2.45
CA SER A 43 -5.25 28.84 -1.01
C SER A 43 -5.48 27.37 -0.60
N LEU A 44 -6.21 26.59 -1.40
CA LEU A 44 -6.51 25.18 -1.15
C LEU A 44 -7.21 24.94 0.21
N ASP A 45 -8.02 25.90 0.65
CA ASP A 45 -8.68 25.94 1.96
C ASP A 45 -10.20 25.73 1.90
N GLU A 46 -10.72 25.15 0.81
CA GLU A 46 -12.16 24.98 0.59
C GLU A 46 -12.83 24.03 1.58
N ARG A 47 -12.06 23.09 2.17
CA ARG A 47 -12.47 22.08 3.17
C ARG A 47 -13.51 21.06 2.70
N ARG A 48 -14.15 21.28 1.55
CA ARG A 48 -15.16 20.42 0.94
C ARG A 48 -15.33 20.73 -0.56
N GLY A 49 -15.95 19.80 -1.27
CA GLY A 49 -16.24 19.89 -2.69
C GLY A 49 -15.03 19.64 -3.59
N SER A 50 -15.27 19.60 -4.89
CA SER A 50 -14.30 19.19 -5.93
C SER A 50 -13.77 20.37 -6.76
N GLN A 51 -13.56 21.53 -6.12
CA GLN A 51 -13.10 22.75 -6.80
C GLN A 51 -12.18 23.56 -5.89
N ALA A 52 -11.12 24.13 -6.48
CA ALA A 52 -10.20 25.06 -5.84
C ALA A 52 -10.38 26.47 -6.43
N ALA A 53 -10.42 27.49 -5.58
CA ALA A 53 -10.60 28.87 -5.98
C ALA A 53 -9.25 29.54 -6.28
N ASP A 54 -9.15 30.17 -7.45
CA ASP A 54 -8.12 31.16 -7.73
C ASP A 54 -8.60 32.51 -7.19
N SER A 55 -8.07 32.94 -6.04
CA SER A 55 -8.52 34.15 -5.36
C SER A 55 -8.14 35.44 -6.11
N VAL A 56 -7.25 35.39 -7.11
CA VAL A 56 -6.91 36.55 -7.94
C VAL A 56 -7.98 36.78 -9.00
N SER A 57 -8.38 35.73 -9.72
CA SER A 57 -9.38 35.83 -10.79
C SER A 57 -10.82 35.63 -10.32
N GLY A 58 -11.02 35.04 -9.15
CA GLY A 58 -12.33 34.61 -8.64
C GLY A 58 -12.86 33.32 -9.28
N ARG A 59 -12.08 32.68 -10.16
CA ARG A 59 -12.45 31.44 -10.83
C ARG A 59 -12.39 30.25 -9.87
N ARG A 60 -13.21 29.23 -10.15
CA ARG A 60 -13.16 27.94 -9.49
C ARG A 60 -12.70 26.88 -10.49
N ASP A 61 -11.53 26.31 -10.23
CA ASP A 61 -10.90 25.30 -11.05
C ASP A 61 -11.23 23.90 -10.51
N PRO A 62 -11.53 22.91 -11.37
CA PRO A 62 -11.83 21.55 -10.95
C PRO A 62 -10.63 20.90 -10.24
N VAL A 63 -10.92 20.22 -9.14
CA VAL A 63 -10.01 19.27 -8.49
C VAL A 63 -10.41 17.88 -8.97
N ASP A 64 -9.59 17.25 -9.81
CA ASP A 64 -9.76 15.83 -10.12
C ASP A 64 -9.51 15.02 -8.85
N HIS A 65 -10.27 13.94 -8.69
CA HIS A 65 -10.15 13.00 -7.58
C HIS A 65 -11.01 11.79 -7.93
N VAL A 66 -10.47 10.58 -7.79
CA VAL A 66 -11.15 9.38 -8.27
C VAL A 66 -12.54 9.16 -7.64
N PHE A 67 -12.75 9.64 -6.40
CA PHE A 67 -14.01 9.45 -5.69
C PHE A 67 -15.00 10.60 -5.81
N ASN A 68 -14.71 11.62 -6.63
CA ASN A 68 -15.71 12.64 -6.99
C ASN A 68 -16.94 12.02 -7.69
N LYS A 69 -16.72 10.90 -8.41
CA LYS A 69 -17.74 10.06 -9.05
C LYS A 69 -17.35 8.59 -8.85
N ALA A 70 -17.48 8.13 -7.62
CA ALA A 70 -16.96 6.84 -7.20
C ALA A 70 -17.75 5.67 -7.83
N ARG A 71 -17.03 4.63 -8.26
CA ARG A 71 -17.65 3.48 -8.94
C ARG A 71 -18.14 2.39 -7.98
N PHE A 72 -17.40 2.13 -6.90
CA PHE A 72 -17.65 0.97 -6.02
C PHE A 72 -18.13 1.35 -4.61
N LYS A 73 -18.15 2.65 -4.31
CA LYS A 73 -18.54 3.25 -3.03
C LYS A 73 -19.31 4.55 -3.29
N PRO A 74 -19.93 5.16 -2.27
CA PRO A 74 -20.49 6.52 -2.39
C PRO A 74 -19.43 7.56 -2.74
N ASP A 75 -19.86 8.65 -3.38
CA ASP A 75 -18.99 9.79 -3.70
C ASP A 75 -18.42 10.42 -2.41
N SER A 76 -17.20 10.95 -2.51
CA SER A 76 -16.56 11.69 -1.42
C SER A 76 -15.67 12.80 -1.96
N ASP A 77 -15.57 13.87 -1.18
CA ASP A 77 -14.70 15.00 -1.48
C ASP A 77 -13.22 14.58 -1.55
N PRO A 78 -12.38 15.34 -2.28
CA PRO A 78 -10.93 15.27 -2.16
C PRO A 78 -10.44 15.45 -0.72
N PHE A 79 -9.18 15.11 -0.47
CA PHE A 79 -8.60 15.04 0.86
C PHE A 79 -8.25 16.41 1.47
N TRP A 80 -9.26 17.25 1.70
CA TRP A 80 -9.09 18.51 2.41
C TRP A 80 -8.66 18.30 3.86
N ARG A 81 -7.82 19.19 4.38
CA ARG A 81 -7.35 19.19 5.77
C ARG A 81 -7.83 20.42 6.52
N ALA A 82 -8.10 20.21 7.81
CA ALA A 82 -8.49 21.28 8.72
C ALA A 82 -7.29 22.19 9.05
N PRO A 83 -7.52 23.44 9.49
CA PRO A 83 -6.45 24.41 9.75
C PRO A 83 -5.30 23.91 10.61
N GLY A 84 -5.53 23.00 11.57
CA GLY A 84 -4.50 22.54 12.53
C GLY A 84 -3.18 22.14 11.87
N ALA A 85 -3.26 21.36 10.78
CA ALA A 85 -2.12 20.81 10.04
C ALA A 85 -1.60 21.70 8.89
N CYS A 86 -2.35 22.75 8.53
CA CYS A 86 -2.12 23.54 7.33
C CYS A 86 -1.44 24.88 7.63
N VAL A 87 -0.76 25.49 6.67
CA VAL A 87 -0.04 26.75 6.88
C VAL A 87 -1.02 27.86 7.27
N ARG A 88 -2.20 27.93 6.62
CA ARG A 88 -3.24 28.92 6.95
C ARG A 88 -4.57 28.29 7.36
N ASN A 89 -5.58 28.37 6.50
CA ASN A 89 -6.99 28.10 6.82
C ASN A 89 -7.47 26.72 6.36
N GLY A 90 -6.61 25.95 5.74
CA GLY A 90 -6.89 24.64 5.14
C GLY A 90 -5.79 24.34 4.13
N CYS A 91 -5.74 23.10 3.67
CA CYS A 91 -4.78 22.63 2.68
C CYS A 91 -5.35 21.36 2.04
N LEU A 92 -4.77 20.95 0.90
CA LEU A 92 -5.19 19.76 0.17
C LEU A 92 -4.09 18.69 0.22
N LEU A 93 -4.47 17.46 0.58
CA LEU A 93 -3.62 16.28 0.40
C LEU A 93 -3.81 15.75 -1.02
N PHE A 94 -2.69 15.70 -1.76
CA PHE A 94 -2.60 15.05 -3.06
C PHE A 94 -2.20 13.59 -2.83
N ASP A 95 -2.92 12.67 -3.46
CA ASP A 95 -2.82 11.22 -3.24
C ASP A 95 -1.78 10.52 -4.12
N GLY A 96 -1.05 11.28 -4.93
CA GLY A 96 -0.02 10.73 -5.80
C GLY A 96 -0.53 10.05 -7.07
N TYR A 97 -1.83 10.06 -7.39
CA TYR A 97 -2.30 9.45 -8.66
C TYR A 97 -3.61 9.98 -9.24
N SER A 98 -4.49 10.55 -8.44
CA SER A 98 -5.82 10.97 -8.89
C SER A 98 -6.22 12.37 -8.48
N THR A 99 -5.52 12.96 -7.50
CA THR A 99 -5.82 14.29 -6.99
C THR A 99 -4.94 15.34 -7.66
N ASP A 100 -5.52 16.18 -8.53
CA ASP A 100 -4.83 17.33 -9.13
C ASP A 100 -5.81 18.47 -9.42
N VAL A 101 -5.31 19.70 -9.61
CA VAL A 101 -6.12 20.85 -10.05
C VAL A 101 -5.78 21.19 -11.48
N THR A 102 -6.79 21.35 -12.34
CA THR A 102 -6.61 21.80 -13.72
C THR A 102 -7.22 23.18 -13.92
N ALA A 103 -6.40 24.13 -14.35
CA ALA A 103 -6.78 25.51 -14.63
C ALA A 103 -6.54 25.88 -16.12
N PRO A 104 -7.19 26.94 -16.63
CA PRO A 104 -6.94 27.45 -17.97
C PRO A 104 -5.47 27.83 -18.22
N PRO A 105 -4.99 27.72 -19.46
CA PRO A 105 -3.61 28.07 -19.82
C PRO A 105 -3.29 29.54 -19.51
N LEU A 106 -2.12 29.77 -18.94
CA LEU A 106 -1.52 31.10 -18.88
C LEU A 106 -1.01 31.51 -20.27
N ALA A 107 -1.20 32.79 -20.61
CA ALA A 107 -0.68 33.37 -21.84
C ALA A 107 0.73 33.95 -21.63
N THR A 108 1.59 33.80 -22.64
CA THR A 108 2.94 34.40 -22.65
C THR A 108 2.94 35.89 -22.30
N ALA A 109 1.91 36.63 -22.73
CA ALA A 109 1.76 38.06 -22.47
C ALA A 109 1.78 38.42 -20.98
N ALA A 110 1.20 37.56 -20.11
CA ALA A 110 1.14 37.78 -18.68
C ALA A 110 2.52 37.64 -17.99
N LEU A 111 3.46 36.92 -18.61
CA LEU A 111 4.76 36.56 -18.03
C LEU A 111 5.93 37.28 -18.70
N ARG A 112 5.68 38.22 -19.63
CA ARG A 112 6.71 38.94 -20.40
C ARG A 112 7.71 39.73 -19.53
N ARG A 113 7.29 40.14 -18.32
CA ARG A 113 8.14 40.87 -17.37
C ARG A 113 8.83 39.96 -16.35
N GLY A 114 8.79 38.64 -16.57
CA GLY A 114 9.22 37.63 -15.60
C GLY A 114 8.05 37.13 -14.77
N PHE A 115 8.34 36.18 -13.88
CA PHE A 115 7.36 35.58 -12.98
C PHE A 115 8.02 34.90 -11.80
N THR A 116 7.22 34.67 -10.76
CA THR A 116 7.59 33.89 -9.58
C THR A 116 6.50 32.86 -9.28
N LEU A 117 6.90 31.59 -9.17
CA LEU A 117 6.06 30.49 -8.73
C LEU A 117 6.39 30.19 -7.27
N SER A 118 5.40 29.92 -6.43
CA SER A 118 5.65 29.53 -5.03
C SER A 118 4.56 28.65 -4.47
N ALA A 119 4.91 27.77 -3.54
CA ALA A 119 3.97 26.96 -2.78
C ALA A 119 4.57 26.57 -1.43
N TRP A 120 3.70 26.33 -0.45
CA TRP A 120 4.05 25.49 0.70
C TRP A 120 3.80 24.03 0.31
N VAL A 121 4.79 23.17 0.56
CA VAL A 121 4.72 21.74 0.24
C VAL A 121 5.21 20.91 1.41
N ALA A 122 4.54 19.78 1.68
CA ALA A 122 5.00 18.73 2.58
C ALA A 122 4.88 17.37 1.87
N PRO A 123 5.95 16.94 1.16
CA PRO A 123 5.98 15.64 0.48
C PRO A 123 5.80 14.48 1.44
N HIS A 124 5.04 13.44 1.08
CA HIS A 124 4.94 12.21 1.87
C HIS A 124 5.85 11.10 1.34
N ALA A 125 5.97 10.98 0.02
CA ALA A 125 6.95 10.13 -0.65
C ALA A 125 7.50 10.80 -1.91
N PHE A 126 8.56 10.25 -2.49
CA PHE A 126 9.18 10.76 -3.71
C PHE A 126 9.03 9.75 -4.82
N GLU A 127 8.59 10.18 -6.00
CA GLU A 127 8.37 9.33 -7.15
C GLU A 127 9.68 8.88 -7.80
N TRP A 128 9.59 7.93 -8.74
CA TRP A 128 10.72 7.40 -9.50
C TRP A 128 11.35 8.41 -10.46
N GLY A 129 10.56 9.37 -10.95
CA GLY A 129 11.02 10.37 -11.91
C GLY A 129 11.06 9.86 -13.35
N ASP A 130 10.07 9.06 -13.74
CA ASP A 130 9.87 8.55 -15.11
C ASP A 130 9.92 9.66 -16.17
N GLY A 131 10.50 9.33 -17.32
CA GLY A 131 10.79 10.29 -18.40
C GLY A 131 11.76 11.41 -17.99
N GLY A 132 12.35 11.35 -16.80
CA GLY A 132 13.16 12.44 -16.24
C GLY A 132 12.32 13.65 -15.84
N HIS A 133 11.02 13.49 -15.62
CA HIS A 133 10.09 14.57 -15.30
C HIS A 133 9.93 14.80 -13.80
N TYR A 134 9.52 16.01 -13.42
CA TYR A 134 9.21 16.35 -12.03
C TYR A 134 7.79 15.91 -11.67
N SER A 135 7.61 15.45 -10.44
CA SER A 135 6.30 15.43 -9.79
C SER A 135 5.93 16.88 -9.48
N ALA A 136 5.02 17.44 -10.26
CA ALA A 136 4.85 18.88 -10.35
C ALA A 136 4.08 19.47 -9.15
N PHE A 137 4.58 20.60 -8.62
CA PHE A 137 3.77 21.51 -7.82
C PHE A 137 2.88 22.35 -8.75
N LEU A 138 3.48 22.87 -9.83
CA LEU A 138 2.85 23.66 -10.87
C LEU A 138 3.46 23.29 -12.23
N SER A 139 2.62 23.03 -13.23
CA SER A 139 3.08 22.71 -14.59
C SER A 139 2.20 23.29 -15.67
N GLN A 140 2.83 23.96 -16.64
CA GLN A 140 2.28 24.21 -17.97
C GLN A 140 3.47 24.13 -18.92
N PHE A 141 3.93 22.90 -19.17
CA PHE A 141 5.18 22.60 -19.87
C PHE A 141 4.92 21.66 -21.04
N ASP A 142 5.49 22.01 -22.18
CA ASP A 142 5.62 21.14 -23.34
C ASP A 142 7.10 20.85 -23.54
N GLY A 143 7.52 19.65 -23.13
CA GLY A 143 8.92 19.24 -23.22
C GLY A 143 9.41 19.08 -24.67
N GLN A 144 8.51 18.72 -25.59
CA GLN A 144 8.86 18.53 -27.00
C GLN A 144 9.00 19.87 -27.73
N ALA A 145 8.04 20.77 -27.53
CA ALA A 145 8.09 22.13 -28.07
C ALA A 145 9.10 23.02 -27.31
N LYS A 146 9.60 22.55 -26.15
CA LYS A 146 10.47 23.29 -25.23
C LYS A 146 9.82 24.62 -24.86
N GLN A 147 8.58 24.58 -24.40
CA GLN A 147 7.79 25.76 -24.02
C GLN A 147 7.26 25.64 -22.59
N GLY A 148 7.11 26.78 -21.93
CA GLY A 148 6.50 26.90 -20.61
C GLY A 148 7.41 26.48 -19.46
N PHE A 149 6.81 26.04 -18.36
CA PHE A 149 7.53 25.70 -17.13
C PHE A 149 6.96 24.46 -16.45
N ILE A 150 7.83 23.69 -15.80
CA ILE A 150 7.45 22.72 -14.77
C ILE A 150 8.28 22.97 -13.52
N PHE A 151 7.60 23.20 -12.40
CA PHE A 151 8.18 23.45 -11.08
C PHE A 151 7.72 22.34 -10.14
N GLY A 152 8.65 21.58 -9.56
CA GLY A 152 8.30 20.36 -8.84
C GLY A 152 9.45 19.68 -8.14
N MET A 153 9.15 18.53 -7.56
CA MET A 153 10.15 17.63 -6.99
C MET A 153 10.58 16.57 -7.99
N TYR A 154 11.72 15.96 -7.71
CA TYR A 154 12.24 14.77 -8.36
C TYR A 154 12.64 13.74 -7.30
N ARG A 155 13.33 12.69 -7.73
CA ARG A 155 13.79 11.61 -6.86
C ARG A 155 14.42 12.13 -5.57
N PHE A 156 14.06 11.46 -4.47
CA PHE A 156 14.70 11.61 -3.17
C PHE A 156 14.66 13.04 -2.60
N GLY A 157 13.61 13.80 -2.91
CA GLY A 157 13.41 15.16 -2.42
C GLY A 157 14.28 16.21 -3.11
N THR A 158 15.05 15.84 -4.13
CA THR A 158 15.62 16.85 -5.04
C THR A 158 14.47 17.58 -5.75
N TRP A 159 14.66 18.84 -6.12
CA TRP A 159 13.56 19.65 -6.66
C TRP A 159 14.11 20.77 -7.52
N GLY A 160 13.24 21.41 -8.30
CA GLY A 160 13.70 22.44 -9.21
C GLY A 160 12.65 22.92 -10.18
N MET A 161 13.12 23.60 -11.22
CA MET A 161 12.27 24.10 -12.30
C MET A 161 12.93 23.88 -13.65
N LYS A 162 12.16 23.37 -14.61
CA LYS A 162 12.51 23.41 -16.03
C LYS A 162 11.78 24.55 -16.73
N LEU A 163 12.49 25.27 -17.58
CA LEU A 163 11.94 26.31 -18.45
C LEU A 163 12.27 26.05 -19.91
N GLY A 164 11.28 26.22 -20.78
CA GLY A 164 11.42 26.10 -22.22
C GLY A 164 11.62 27.44 -22.93
N PHE A 165 12.57 27.49 -23.87
CA PHE A 165 12.90 28.66 -24.70
C PHE A 165 12.81 28.37 -26.22
N GLY A 166 12.03 27.37 -26.61
CA GLY A 166 11.84 26.89 -27.99
C GLY A 166 13.04 26.12 -28.56
N GLY A 167 14.25 26.63 -28.41
CA GLY A 167 15.49 25.96 -28.84
C GLY A 167 16.12 25.09 -27.76
N ALA A 168 15.93 25.45 -26.48
CA ALA A 168 16.58 24.82 -25.35
C ALA A 168 15.64 24.72 -24.13
N ILE A 169 15.95 23.79 -23.25
CA ILE A 169 15.37 23.69 -21.91
C ILE A 169 16.48 24.02 -20.91
N VAL A 170 16.18 24.89 -19.95
CA VAL A 170 17.01 25.07 -18.76
C VAL A 170 16.41 24.25 -17.66
N ASP A 171 17.18 23.32 -17.09
CA ASP A 171 16.81 22.58 -15.89
C ASP A 171 17.66 23.06 -14.72
N VAL A 172 17.06 23.78 -13.77
CA VAL A 172 17.73 24.21 -12.54
C VAL A 172 17.27 23.29 -11.42
N ARG A 173 18.20 22.49 -10.88
CA ARG A 173 17.90 21.49 -9.85
C ARG A 173 18.72 21.74 -8.59
N VAL A 174 18.05 21.64 -7.45
CA VAL A 174 18.66 21.65 -6.12
C VAL A 174 18.82 20.21 -5.66
N THR A 175 20.05 19.79 -5.42
CA THR A 175 20.39 18.39 -5.06
C THR A 175 20.96 18.25 -3.65
N ASP A 176 21.53 19.32 -3.09
CA ASP A 176 22.18 19.40 -1.79
C ASP A 176 21.24 19.89 -0.66
N ARG A 177 20.13 20.54 -1.02
CA ARG A 177 19.07 20.99 -0.09
C ARG A 177 17.74 20.33 -0.45
N LYS A 178 17.64 19.04 -0.14
CA LYS A 178 16.47 18.18 -0.42
C LYS A 178 15.27 18.55 0.46
N LEU A 179 14.08 18.40 -0.11
CA LEU A 179 12.82 18.51 0.62
C LEU A 179 12.67 17.32 1.58
N PRO A 180 12.36 17.55 2.86
CA PRO A 180 12.09 16.47 3.81
C PRO A 180 10.72 15.84 3.53
N ARG A 181 10.57 14.56 3.89
CA ARG A 181 9.24 13.94 4.01
C ARG A 181 8.50 14.48 5.23
N ASP A 182 7.18 14.56 5.14
CA ASP A 182 6.23 14.85 6.22
C ASP A 182 6.54 16.16 6.97
N ARG A 183 7.08 17.14 6.27
CA ARG A 183 7.40 18.46 6.83
C ARG A 183 7.22 19.55 5.79
N TRP A 184 6.55 20.63 6.21
CA TRP A 184 6.37 21.83 5.42
C TRP A 184 7.71 22.50 5.07
N SER A 185 7.84 22.83 3.79
CA SER A 185 8.87 23.69 3.22
C SER A 185 8.20 24.72 2.31
N HIS A 186 8.67 25.95 2.31
CA HIS A 186 8.25 26.94 1.31
C HIS A 186 9.22 26.90 0.14
N VAL A 187 8.72 26.58 -1.05
CA VAL A 187 9.51 26.53 -2.27
C VAL A 187 9.09 27.66 -3.21
N ALA A 188 10.06 28.31 -3.85
CA ALA A 188 9.78 29.28 -4.90
C ALA A 188 10.79 29.22 -6.05
N ALA A 189 10.34 29.56 -7.25
CA ALA A 189 11.13 29.63 -8.46
C ALA A 189 10.81 30.92 -9.22
N SER A 190 11.82 31.72 -9.54
CA SER A 190 11.66 33.02 -10.19
C SER A 190 12.45 33.07 -11.49
N TYR A 191 11.84 33.58 -12.55
CA TYR A 191 12.51 33.87 -13.83
C TYR A 191 12.54 35.38 -14.08
N ASP A 192 13.74 35.90 -14.29
CA ASP A 192 14.01 37.28 -14.69
C ASP A 192 14.44 37.33 -16.16
N PRO A 193 13.60 37.83 -17.08
CA PRO A 193 13.95 37.94 -18.49
C PRO A 193 14.97 39.04 -18.79
N ALA A 194 15.05 40.08 -17.95
CA ALA A 194 16.00 41.17 -18.14
C ALA A 194 17.43 40.72 -17.79
N ALA A 195 17.56 39.99 -16.68
CA ALA A 195 18.83 39.36 -16.28
C ALA A 195 19.11 38.03 -17.01
N ARG A 196 18.11 37.46 -17.70
CA ARG A 196 18.12 36.07 -18.21
C ARG A 196 18.55 35.09 -17.13
N GLN A 197 17.92 35.16 -15.96
CA GLN A 197 18.28 34.34 -14.81
C GLN A 197 17.08 33.61 -14.22
N VAL A 198 17.32 32.38 -13.78
CA VAL A 198 16.40 31.58 -12.99
C VAL A 198 16.96 31.46 -11.58
N ALA A 199 16.17 31.76 -10.57
CA ALA A 199 16.54 31.64 -9.17
C ALA A 199 15.55 30.73 -8.42
N LEU A 200 16.08 29.86 -7.56
CA LEU A 200 15.29 28.98 -6.69
C LEU A 200 15.48 29.37 -5.24
N PHE A 201 14.40 29.28 -4.47
CA PHE A 201 14.36 29.67 -3.05
C PHE A 201 13.74 28.57 -2.20
N LEU A 202 14.39 28.27 -1.08
CA LEU A 202 13.89 27.35 -0.05
C LEU A 202 13.79 28.11 1.26
N ASP A 203 12.60 28.12 1.85
CA ASP A 203 12.32 28.78 3.12
C ASP A 203 12.78 30.26 3.16
N GLY A 204 12.67 30.94 2.02
CA GLY A 204 13.00 32.36 1.86
C GLY A 204 14.46 32.63 1.51
N GLU A 205 15.33 31.61 1.56
CA GLU A 205 16.73 31.71 1.16
C GLU A 205 16.90 31.34 -0.31
N ARG A 206 17.71 32.11 -1.05
CA ARG A 206 18.08 31.75 -2.42
C ARG A 206 19.12 30.63 -2.39
N VAL A 207 18.78 29.48 -2.95
CA VAL A 207 19.61 28.26 -2.90
C VAL A 207 20.25 27.90 -4.23
N ALA A 208 19.68 28.36 -5.36
CA ALA A 208 20.28 28.16 -6.67
C ALA A 208 20.00 29.35 -7.60
N VAL A 209 20.92 29.59 -8.54
CA VAL A 209 20.78 30.52 -9.65
C VAL A 209 21.41 29.91 -10.89
N ALA A 210 20.73 30.02 -12.03
CA ALA A 210 21.27 29.62 -13.33
C ALA A 210 20.95 30.67 -14.40
N ALA A 211 21.81 30.77 -15.41
CA ALA A 211 21.54 31.59 -16.59
C ALA A 211 20.56 30.89 -17.53
N ALA A 212 19.64 31.64 -18.11
CA ALA A 212 18.86 31.22 -19.26
C ALA A 212 19.72 31.27 -20.55
N PRO A 213 19.38 30.51 -21.60
CA PRO A 213 20.18 30.43 -22.83
C PRO A 213 20.30 31.82 -23.45
N ALA A 214 21.34 32.12 -24.22
CA ALA A 214 21.49 33.45 -24.83
C ALA A 214 20.46 33.75 -25.95
N GLY A 215 19.95 32.72 -26.61
CA GLY A 215 18.93 32.80 -27.67
C GLY A 215 17.65 32.05 -27.32
N GLY A 216 16.57 32.37 -28.04
CA GLY A 216 15.22 31.84 -27.78
C GLY A 216 14.44 32.70 -26.78
N ASP A 217 13.14 32.83 -27.03
CA ASP A 217 12.20 33.55 -26.18
C ASP A 217 11.38 32.56 -25.34
N PHE A 218 11.12 32.93 -24.10
CA PHE A 218 10.18 32.19 -23.27
C PHE A 218 8.77 32.35 -23.83
N ALA A 219 8.09 31.22 -24.04
CA ALA A 219 6.71 31.17 -24.50
C ALA A 219 5.95 30.07 -23.75
N MET A 220 4.68 30.34 -23.43
CA MET A 220 3.78 29.36 -22.83
C MET A 220 3.14 28.50 -23.92
N PRO A 221 3.00 27.17 -23.70
CA PRO A 221 2.24 26.31 -24.59
C PRO A 221 0.74 26.50 -24.36
N SER A 222 -0.09 26.03 -25.30
CA SER A 222 -1.56 26.02 -25.17
C SER A 222 -2.09 24.86 -24.30
N LEU A 223 -1.24 24.26 -23.48
CA LEU A 223 -1.61 23.20 -22.54
C LEU A 223 -2.28 23.79 -21.30
N PRO A 224 -3.21 23.08 -20.65
CA PRO A 224 -3.74 23.48 -19.35
C PRO A 224 -2.64 23.66 -18.30
N LEU A 225 -2.89 24.54 -17.34
CA LEU A 225 -2.07 24.66 -16.14
C LEU A 225 -2.53 23.61 -15.14
N THR A 226 -1.60 22.83 -14.60
CA THR A 226 -1.89 21.79 -13.61
C THR A 226 -1.18 22.06 -12.29
N ILE A 227 -1.84 21.75 -11.17
CA ILE A 227 -1.26 21.74 -9.81
C ILE A 227 -1.26 20.29 -9.34
N GLY A 228 -0.12 19.77 -8.91
CA GLY A 228 0.02 18.40 -8.40
C GLY A 228 0.31 17.33 -9.43
N ARG A 229 0.40 17.68 -10.72
CA ARG A 229 0.69 16.73 -11.81
C ARG A 229 1.41 17.41 -12.95
N TYR A 230 2.36 16.73 -13.59
CA TYR A 230 2.96 17.19 -14.83
C TYR A 230 1.89 17.32 -15.93
N SER A 231 1.93 18.38 -16.75
CA SER A 231 0.95 18.64 -17.80
C SER A 231 0.94 17.61 -18.94
N GLN A 232 1.96 16.76 -19.03
CA GLN A 232 2.07 15.66 -20.01
C GLN A 232 2.63 14.41 -19.32
N PRO A 233 1.93 13.85 -18.32
CA PRO A 233 2.48 12.82 -17.45
C PRO A 233 2.79 11.54 -18.23
N GLU A 234 3.86 10.85 -17.82
CA GLU A 234 4.09 9.47 -18.24
C GLU A 234 2.95 8.56 -17.78
N ARG A 235 2.81 7.39 -18.41
CA ARG A 235 1.68 6.48 -18.13
C ARG A 235 2.14 5.05 -17.87
N VAL A 236 1.56 4.43 -16.85
CA VAL A 236 1.68 2.99 -16.58
C VAL A 236 0.35 2.30 -16.89
N GLY A 237 0.44 1.23 -17.67
CA GLY A 237 -0.71 0.40 -18.03
C GLY A 237 -1.83 1.14 -18.78
N GLY A 238 -1.53 2.31 -19.37
CA GLY A 238 -2.49 3.16 -20.09
C GLY A 238 -3.53 3.86 -19.22
N VAL A 239 -3.55 3.61 -17.91
CA VAL A 239 -4.59 4.07 -16.97
C VAL A 239 -4.03 5.02 -15.91
N PHE A 240 -2.84 4.72 -15.38
CA PHE A 240 -2.24 5.49 -14.29
C PHE A 240 -1.33 6.57 -14.86
N GLU A 241 -1.57 7.80 -14.47
CA GLU A 241 -0.69 8.93 -14.75
C GLU A 241 0.39 9.02 -13.68
N LEU A 242 1.63 9.18 -14.11
CA LEU A 242 2.81 9.37 -13.26
C LEU A 242 3.13 10.86 -13.16
N ASN A 243 4.30 11.20 -12.62
CA ASN A 243 4.77 12.57 -12.45
C ASN A 243 3.81 13.43 -11.62
N THR A 244 3.32 12.84 -10.53
CA THR A 244 2.25 13.31 -9.64
C THR A 244 2.79 13.54 -8.23
N PHE A 245 2.34 14.62 -7.60
CA PHE A 245 2.76 14.95 -6.24
C PHE A 245 1.96 14.13 -5.22
N LEU A 246 2.66 13.55 -4.26
CA LEU A 246 2.09 12.88 -3.09
C LEU A 246 2.49 13.64 -1.82
N GLY A 247 1.52 14.27 -1.17
CA GLY A 247 1.74 15.10 0.03
C GLY A 247 0.77 16.26 0.15
N LEU A 248 1.00 17.14 1.13
CA LEU A 248 0.19 18.34 1.31
C LEU A 248 0.74 19.52 0.49
N MET A 249 -0.16 20.30 -0.10
CA MET A 249 0.16 21.63 -0.61
C MET A 249 -0.77 22.68 -0.01
N ASP A 250 -0.22 23.89 0.17
CA ASP A 250 -0.93 25.06 0.68
C ASP A 250 -0.39 26.32 -0.02
N GLU A 251 -1.25 27.34 -0.16
CA GLU A 251 -0.93 28.66 -0.71
C GLU A 251 -0.09 28.65 -2.02
N VAL A 252 -0.59 27.97 -3.06
CA VAL A 252 0.03 27.88 -4.38
C VAL A 252 -0.18 29.19 -5.15
N ARG A 253 0.90 29.81 -5.65
CA ARG A 253 0.86 31.15 -6.25
C ARG A 253 1.67 31.28 -7.53
N ILE A 254 1.18 32.17 -8.38
CA ILE A 254 1.88 32.67 -9.57
C ILE A 254 1.86 34.20 -9.50
N GLY A 255 3.02 34.80 -9.28
CA GLY A 255 3.22 36.26 -9.31
C GLY A 255 3.81 36.71 -10.63
N GLY A 256 3.39 37.89 -11.12
CA GLY A 256 4.05 38.52 -12.26
C GLY A 256 5.40 39.14 -11.85
N GLY A 257 6.41 39.11 -12.71
CA GLY A 257 7.74 39.65 -12.38
C GLY A 257 8.64 38.72 -11.55
N SER A 258 9.94 39.02 -11.56
CA SER A 258 10.94 38.30 -10.78
C SER A 258 10.93 38.70 -9.31
N SER A 259 11.28 37.78 -8.42
CA SER A 259 11.37 38.00 -6.97
C SER A 259 12.80 37.86 -6.46
N THR A 260 13.15 38.68 -5.46
CA THR A 260 14.35 38.52 -4.65
C THR A 260 14.10 37.62 -3.44
N ALA A 261 15.15 37.25 -2.70
CA ALA A 261 15.00 36.51 -1.44
C ALA A 261 14.17 37.30 -0.41
N ALA A 262 14.27 38.63 -0.39
CA ALA A 262 13.49 39.47 0.51
C ALA A 262 11.99 39.45 0.18
N ASP A 263 11.64 39.39 -1.12
CA ASP A 263 10.27 39.28 -1.58
C ASP A 263 9.66 37.93 -1.18
N VAL A 264 10.38 36.83 -1.41
CA VAL A 264 9.95 35.48 -1.02
C VAL A 264 9.81 35.38 0.50
N ALA A 265 10.76 35.91 1.27
CA ALA A 265 10.68 35.94 2.72
C ALA A 265 9.49 36.77 3.22
N ARG A 266 9.06 37.81 2.49
CA ARG A 266 7.86 38.59 2.81
C ARG A 266 6.59 37.77 2.63
N ILE A 267 6.49 37.00 1.54
CA ILE A 267 5.35 36.07 1.31
C ILE A 267 5.22 35.11 2.49
N MET A 268 6.31 34.46 2.89
CA MET A 268 6.30 33.52 4.02
C MET A 268 5.92 34.18 5.34
N ARG A 269 6.40 35.40 5.62
CA ARG A 269 6.02 36.14 6.83
C ARG A 269 4.52 36.40 6.89
N VAL A 270 3.90 36.69 5.75
CA VAL A 270 2.44 36.89 5.67
C VAL A 270 1.70 35.57 5.92
N ASP A 271 2.15 34.48 5.28
CA ASP A 271 1.52 33.16 5.44
C ASP A 271 1.58 32.66 6.88
N LEU A 272 2.71 32.86 7.55
CA LEU A 272 2.95 32.41 8.91
C LEU A 272 2.58 33.43 10.00
N ALA A 273 1.97 34.57 9.64
CA ALA A 273 1.64 35.64 10.58
C ALA A 273 0.76 35.12 11.74
N ALA A 274 -0.23 34.27 11.43
CA ALA A 274 -1.10 33.65 12.43
C ALA A 274 -0.43 32.51 13.24
N ARG A 275 0.80 32.12 12.88
CA ARG A 275 1.54 30.98 13.46
C ARG A 275 2.88 31.37 14.08
N ASN A 276 3.03 32.64 14.47
CA ASN A 276 4.26 33.16 15.08
C ASN A 276 5.52 32.84 14.24
N GLY A 277 5.39 32.86 12.91
CA GLY A 277 6.51 32.64 12.00
C GLY A 277 6.99 31.19 11.88
N ARG A 278 6.22 30.19 12.32
CA ARG A 278 6.60 28.76 12.20
C ARG A 278 5.50 27.95 11.50
N PRO A 279 5.84 27.10 10.51
CA PRO A 279 4.86 26.19 9.94
C PRO A 279 4.39 25.16 10.99
N PRO A 280 3.18 24.60 10.86
CA PRO A 280 2.71 23.56 11.76
C PRO A 280 3.61 22.32 11.70
N ARG A 281 3.66 21.60 12.83
CA ARG A 281 4.17 20.23 12.84
C ARG A 281 3.06 19.32 12.33
N LEU A 282 3.41 18.42 11.42
CA LEU A 282 2.51 17.41 10.90
C LEU A 282 2.54 16.17 11.80
N GLU A 283 1.35 15.61 12.02
CA GLU A 283 1.18 14.28 12.57
C GLU A 283 1.01 13.27 11.43
N PRO A 284 1.31 11.97 11.63
CA PRO A 284 1.18 10.97 10.57
C PRO A 284 -0.20 10.95 9.88
N SER A 285 -1.27 11.18 10.65
CA SER A 285 -2.64 11.23 10.11
C SER A 285 -2.88 12.36 9.10
N ASP A 286 -2.08 13.44 9.14
CA ASP A 286 -2.27 14.60 8.27
C ASP A 286 -1.89 14.29 6.81
N VAL A 287 -0.89 13.43 6.62
CA VAL A 287 -0.28 13.09 5.31
C VAL A 287 -0.73 11.74 4.76
N THR A 288 -1.47 10.94 5.54
CA THR A 288 -2.01 9.65 5.11
C THR A 288 -3.46 9.76 4.61
N ILE A 289 -3.85 8.83 3.74
CA ILE A 289 -5.25 8.63 3.33
C ILE A 289 -6.01 7.94 4.47
N PRO A 290 -7.08 8.54 5.03
CA PRO A 290 -7.83 7.91 6.12
C PRO A 290 -8.54 6.64 5.68
N ALA A 291 -8.64 5.63 6.55
CA ALA A 291 -9.35 4.39 6.24
C ALA A 291 -10.85 4.62 5.91
N SER A 292 -11.46 5.67 6.47
CA SER A 292 -12.84 6.07 6.19
C SER A 292 -13.09 6.42 4.72
N THR A 293 -12.03 6.73 3.96
CA THR A 293 -12.07 6.99 2.51
C THR A 293 -12.75 5.86 1.74
N PHE A 294 -12.66 4.62 2.21
CA PHE A 294 -13.19 3.45 1.53
C PHE A 294 -14.49 2.92 2.15
N GLU A 295 -15.11 3.66 3.07
CA GLU A 295 -16.40 3.27 3.62
C GLU A 295 -17.46 3.11 2.52
N GLY A 296 -18.21 2.01 2.59
CA GLY A 296 -19.21 1.67 1.58
C GLY A 296 -18.65 0.99 0.32
N ASP A 297 -17.34 0.78 0.19
CA ASP A 297 -16.78 -0.01 -0.92
C ASP A 297 -17.27 -1.46 -0.82
N ARG A 298 -18.08 -1.88 -1.80
CA ARG A 298 -18.73 -3.20 -1.82
C ARG A 298 -17.79 -4.39 -2.06
N TYR A 299 -16.55 -4.14 -2.47
CA TYR A 299 -15.55 -5.18 -2.72
C TYR A 299 -14.41 -5.16 -1.71
N ARG A 300 -14.16 -4.04 -1.04
CA ARG A 300 -13.04 -3.92 -0.09
C ARG A 300 -13.20 -4.83 1.14
N PRO A 301 -12.34 -5.86 1.34
CA PRO A 301 -12.39 -6.73 2.51
C PRO A 301 -12.32 -5.95 3.83
N GLN A 302 -12.94 -6.48 4.88
CA GLN A 302 -13.08 -5.84 6.18
C GLN A 302 -12.29 -6.54 7.28
N TYR A 303 -12.03 -7.84 7.14
CA TYR A 303 -11.25 -8.63 8.09
C TYR A 303 -10.08 -9.41 7.49
N HIS A 304 -9.85 -9.32 6.18
CA HIS A 304 -8.56 -9.64 5.58
C HIS A 304 -7.63 -8.43 5.64
N LEU A 305 -6.34 -8.69 5.84
CA LEU A 305 -5.33 -7.66 5.97
C LEU A 305 -5.17 -6.87 4.65
N MET A 306 -5.04 -5.54 4.70
CA MET A 306 -4.84 -4.74 3.50
C MET A 306 -4.27 -3.36 3.80
N PRO A 307 -3.58 -2.69 2.86
CA PRO A 307 -3.05 -1.35 3.07
C PRO A 307 -4.20 -0.37 3.22
N ALA A 308 -3.97 0.70 3.98
CA ALA A 308 -4.90 1.80 4.12
C ALA A 308 -5.36 2.31 2.74
N ALA A 309 -4.44 2.42 1.77
CA ALA A 309 -4.72 2.77 0.38
C ALA A 309 -3.60 2.27 -0.55
N GLY A 310 -3.86 2.26 -1.86
CA GLY A 310 -2.86 1.96 -2.89
C GLY A 310 -2.61 0.47 -3.11
N TRP A 311 -1.40 0.15 -3.56
CA TRP A 311 -0.97 -1.20 -3.92
C TRP A 311 -0.32 -1.93 -2.75
N MET A 312 -0.62 -3.22 -2.59
CA MET A 312 0.24 -4.14 -1.86
C MET A 312 0.62 -5.37 -2.69
N ASN A 313 1.82 -5.93 -2.46
CA ASN A 313 2.06 -7.36 -2.70
C ASN A 313 1.99 -8.15 -1.39
N GLU A 314 2.77 -9.21 -1.23
CA GLU A 314 2.72 -10.13 -0.08
C GLU A 314 3.05 -9.49 1.27
N PRO A 315 2.28 -9.87 2.32
CA PRO A 315 2.72 -9.73 3.69
C PRO A 315 3.96 -10.59 3.96
N HIS A 316 4.99 -10.02 4.55
CA HIS A 316 6.25 -10.69 4.82
C HIS A 316 6.96 -10.17 6.07
N ALA A 317 8.08 -10.82 6.40
CA ALA A 317 8.91 -10.49 7.57
C ALA A 317 8.15 -10.48 8.93
N PRO A 318 7.30 -11.49 9.24
CA PRO A 318 6.61 -11.54 10.53
C PRO A 318 7.58 -11.76 11.69
N PHE A 319 7.39 -11.02 12.79
CA PHE A 319 8.03 -11.29 14.08
C PHE A 319 7.21 -10.78 15.25
N HIS A 320 7.58 -11.17 16.48
CA HIS A 320 6.98 -10.64 17.71
C HIS A 320 8.00 -9.82 18.48
N HIS A 321 7.61 -8.63 18.93
CA HIS A 321 8.44 -7.73 19.72
C HIS A 321 7.60 -6.99 20.76
N GLN A 322 8.04 -7.01 22.02
CA GLN A 322 7.45 -6.24 23.13
C GLN A 322 5.90 -6.28 23.20
N GLY A 323 5.31 -7.46 22.95
CA GLY A 323 3.87 -7.66 23.03
C GLY A 323 3.12 -7.53 21.70
N GLN A 324 3.76 -7.06 20.64
CA GLN A 324 3.16 -6.88 19.31
C GLN A 324 3.75 -7.85 18.27
N TYR A 325 2.89 -8.36 17.41
CA TYR A 325 3.27 -8.95 16.12
C TYR A 325 3.49 -7.82 15.12
N HIS A 326 4.61 -7.87 14.42
CA HIS A 326 4.96 -6.99 13.31
C HIS A 326 4.85 -7.78 12.02
N LEU A 327 4.33 -7.15 10.98
CA LEU A 327 4.21 -7.72 9.64
C LEU A 327 4.40 -6.59 8.63
N PHE A 328 5.17 -6.84 7.58
CA PHE A 328 5.50 -5.85 6.55
C PHE A 328 4.87 -6.28 5.24
N PHE A 329 4.88 -5.41 4.24
CA PHE A 329 4.38 -5.71 2.91
C PHE A 329 5.00 -4.77 1.88
N GLN A 330 5.15 -5.22 0.64
CA GLN A 330 5.53 -4.31 -0.43
C GLN A 330 4.39 -3.32 -0.67
N LYS A 331 4.70 -2.03 -0.72
CA LYS A 331 3.73 -0.94 -0.87
C LYS A 331 4.15 -0.01 -2.01
N ASN A 332 3.20 0.35 -2.88
CA ASN A 332 3.35 1.56 -3.70
C ASN A 332 2.45 2.67 -3.10
N PRO A 333 3.03 3.74 -2.54
CA PRO A 333 2.23 4.83 -1.98
C PRO A 333 1.61 5.73 -3.06
N PHE A 334 2.07 5.66 -4.31
CA PHE A 334 1.58 6.45 -5.44
C PHE A 334 0.35 5.86 -6.15
N GLY A 335 -0.36 4.95 -5.50
CA GLY A 335 -1.62 4.42 -6.04
C GLY A 335 -1.64 2.91 -6.23
N PRO A 336 -2.76 2.38 -6.75
CA PRO A 336 -3.03 0.95 -6.80
C PRO A 336 -2.44 0.28 -8.04
N PHE A 337 -1.13 0.44 -8.24
CA PHE A 337 -0.36 -0.24 -9.29
C PHE A 337 1.06 -0.57 -8.81
N TRP A 338 1.67 -1.61 -9.40
CA TRP A 338 3.06 -1.95 -9.12
C TRP A 338 4.02 -0.93 -9.74
N HIS A 339 4.88 -0.33 -8.92
CA HIS A 339 5.98 0.53 -9.38
C HIS A 339 7.01 0.71 -8.25
N GLN A 340 7.25 1.93 -7.76
CA GLN A 340 8.31 2.26 -6.79
C GLN A 340 8.05 1.64 -5.40
N ILE A 341 8.53 0.41 -5.21
CA ILE A 341 8.21 -0.38 -4.03
C ILE A 341 8.92 0.13 -2.75
N HIS A 342 8.11 0.33 -1.73
CA HIS A 342 8.45 0.59 -0.33
C HIS A 342 8.04 -0.61 0.53
N TRP A 343 8.40 -0.60 1.82
CA TRP A 343 7.81 -1.50 2.80
C TRP A 343 6.81 -0.76 3.69
N GLY A 344 5.53 -1.14 3.59
CA GLY A 344 4.54 -0.81 4.61
C GLY A 344 4.72 -1.67 5.87
N HIS A 345 4.09 -1.26 6.97
CA HIS A 345 4.30 -1.88 8.29
C HIS A 345 3.00 -1.94 9.07
N TRP A 346 2.60 -3.15 9.48
CA TRP A 346 1.48 -3.37 10.40
C TRP A 346 1.97 -3.91 11.74
N VAL A 347 1.23 -3.52 12.78
CA VAL A 347 1.34 -4.14 14.11
C VAL A 347 -0.01 -4.66 14.59
N SER A 348 0.03 -5.74 15.36
CA SER A 348 -1.15 -6.36 15.99
C SER A 348 -0.79 -7.01 17.32
N ARG A 349 -1.74 -7.11 18.25
CA ARG A 349 -1.55 -7.86 19.51
C ARG A 349 -1.99 -9.33 19.41
N ASP A 350 -2.84 -9.65 18.43
CA ASP A 350 -3.57 -10.91 18.29
C ASP A 350 -3.54 -11.51 16.88
N MET A 351 -2.80 -10.90 15.94
CA MET A 351 -2.75 -11.24 14.51
C MET A 351 -4.10 -11.08 13.77
N VAL A 352 -5.08 -10.44 14.41
CA VAL A 352 -6.43 -10.23 13.87
C VAL A 352 -6.69 -8.74 13.71
N HIS A 353 -6.51 -7.94 14.76
CA HIS A 353 -6.72 -6.50 14.70
C HIS A 353 -5.39 -5.82 14.36
N TRP A 354 -5.30 -5.26 13.16
CA TRP A 354 -4.07 -4.65 12.66
C TRP A 354 -4.20 -3.13 12.60
N ARG A 355 -3.08 -2.47 12.87
CA ARG A 355 -2.87 -1.03 12.67
C ARG A 355 -1.69 -0.83 11.75
N GLU A 356 -1.89 -0.04 10.70
CA GLU A 356 -0.79 0.38 9.82
C GLU A 356 -0.01 1.53 10.48
N LEU A 357 1.31 1.37 10.45
CA LEU A 357 2.30 2.33 10.92
C LEU A 357 2.90 3.08 9.71
N PRO A 358 3.68 4.14 9.94
CA PRO A 358 4.42 4.80 8.87
C PRO A 358 5.26 3.81 8.04
N ILE A 359 5.51 4.17 6.77
CA ILE A 359 6.37 3.39 5.86
C ILE A 359 7.70 3.07 6.55
N ALA A 360 8.02 1.79 6.68
CA ALA A 360 9.21 1.32 7.40
C ALA A 360 10.48 1.53 6.58
N LEU A 361 10.46 1.19 5.28
CA LEU A 361 11.59 1.34 4.38
C LEU A 361 11.15 2.01 3.07
N ALA A 362 11.94 2.97 2.60
CA ALA A 362 11.72 3.70 1.35
C ALA A 362 12.99 3.70 0.48
N PRO A 363 12.87 3.69 -0.86
CA PRO A 363 13.97 4.01 -1.75
C PRO A 363 14.53 5.40 -1.41
N GLU A 364 15.84 5.49 -1.25
CA GLU A 364 16.55 6.73 -0.88
C GLU A 364 17.81 6.89 -1.73
N ASP A 365 18.39 8.08 -1.70
CA ASP A 365 19.65 8.40 -2.37
C ASP A 365 20.86 7.90 -1.55
N ASP A 366 20.86 6.62 -1.23
CA ASP A 366 21.88 5.96 -0.40
C ASP A 366 22.74 4.94 -1.19
N GLY A 367 22.41 4.70 -2.46
CA GLY A 367 23.10 3.74 -3.33
C GLY A 367 22.83 2.26 -3.00
N LEU A 368 22.03 1.96 -1.98
CA LEU A 368 21.71 0.59 -1.59
C LEU A 368 20.55 0.05 -2.42
N ALA A 369 19.39 0.70 -2.29
CA ALA A 369 18.11 0.26 -2.83
C ALA A 369 17.37 1.43 -3.51
N THR A 370 18.08 2.13 -4.38
CA THR A 370 17.62 3.35 -5.06
C THR A 370 16.39 3.12 -5.93
N ASP A 371 16.21 1.88 -6.39
CA ASP A 371 15.28 1.49 -7.46
C ASP A 371 14.23 0.47 -6.99
N GLY A 372 14.12 0.30 -5.67
CA GLY A 372 13.07 -0.53 -5.06
C GLY A 372 13.56 -1.33 -3.87
N ILE A 373 12.68 -1.49 -2.89
CA ILE A 373 12.90 -2.32 -1.72
C ILE A 373 11.93 -3.50 -1.81
N TRP A 374 12.35 -4.58 -2.47
CA TRP A 374 11.50 -5.76 -2.64
C TRP A 374 11.55 -6.66 -1.42
N SER A 375 10.91 -7.81 -1.52
CA SER A 375 10.57 -8.65 -0.37
C SER A 375 11.77 -9.26 0.31
N GLY A 376 11.48 -9.82 1.49
CA GLY A 376 12.45 -10.48 2.35
C GLY A 376 11.82 -10.94 3.66
N SER A 377 12.58 -10.89 4.75
CA SER A 377 12.21 -11.51 6.02
C SER A 377 12.69 -10.72 7.22
N ALA A 378 12.33 -11.20 8.42
CA ALA A 378 12.85 -10.71 9.68
C ALA A 378 13.49 -11.84 10.48
N THR A 379 14.43 -11.48 11.34
CA THR A 379 14.99 -12.37 12.36
C THR A 379 15.35 -11.57 13.60
N HIS A 380 15.93 -12.23 14.60
CA HIS A 380 16.52 -11.57 15.76
C HIS A 380 18.03 -11.76 15.77
N ALA A 381 18.76 -10.70 16.12
CA ALA A 381 20.17 -10.76 16.48
C ALA A 381 20.38 -11.56 17.78
N ALA A 382 21.65 -11.86 18.10
CA ALA A 382 21.99 -12.65 19.29
C ALA A 382 21.40 -12.07 20.59
N ASP A 383 21.34 -10.74 20.68
CA ASP A 383 20.82 -9.97 21.82
C ASP A 383 19.28 -9.79 21.81
N GLY A 384 18.59 -10.37 20.83
CA GLY A 384 17.14 -10.24 20.68
C GLY A 384 16.68 -8.99 19.93
N THR A 385 17.59 -8.18 19.37
CA THR A 385 17.23 -7.04 18.52
C THR A 385 16.59 -7.53 17.21
N PRO A 386 15.38 -7.04 16.83
CA PRO A 386 14.80 -7.36 15.52
C PRO A 386 15.65 -6.82 14.37
N VAL A 387 15.78 -7.60 13.30
CA VAL A 387 16.54 -7.25 12.09
C VAL A 387 15.72 -7.61 10.86
N LEU A 388 15.60 -6.67 9.93
CA LEU A 388 14.98 -6.88 8.62
C LEU A 388 16.04 -7.20 7.57
N PHE A 389 15.70 -8.12 6.67
CA PHE A 389 16.45 -8.44 5.47
C PHE A 389 15.55 -8.26 4.27
N PHE A 390 16.03 -7.57 3.23
CA PHE A 390 15.22 -7.23 2.07
C PHE A 390 16.05 -7.33 0.79
N THR A 391 15.37 -7.47 -0.35
CA THR A 391 16.05 -7.34 -1.64
C THR A 391 16.22 -5.87 -1.99
N ALA A 392 17.47 -5.43 -2.05
CA ALA A 392 17.87 -4.09 -2.43
C ALA A 392 18.03 -3.99 -3.94
N GLY A 393 17.05 -3.35 -4.61
CA GLY A 393 17.05 -3.07 -6.04
C GLY A 393 17.86 -1.82 -6.37
N ASN A 394 18.88 -1.95 -7.21
CA ASN A 394 19.65 -0.82 -7.74
C ASN A 394 20.07 -1.10 -9.18
N ASP A 395 19.45 -0.42 -10.14
CA ASP A 395 19.66 -0.66 -11.57
C ASP A 395 21.04 -0.18 -12.08
N ASN A 396 21.76 0.60 -11.26
CA ASN A 396 23.16 0.97 -11.52
C ASN A 396 24.15 -0.08 -11.00
N ALA A 397 23.71 -1.10 -10.28
CA ALA A 397 24.54 -2.21 -9.79
C ALA A 397 24.45 -3.43 -10.70
N ARG A 398 25.48 -4.30 -10.65
CA ARG A 398 25.50 -5.60 -11.34
C ARG A 398 26.01 -6.70 -10.40
N PRO A 399 25.14 -7.63 -9.94
CA PRO A 399 23.70 -7.71 -10.22
C PRO A 399 22.92 -6.53 -9.59
N ASN A 400 21.74 -6.24 -10.13
CA ASN A 400 20.86 -5.19 -9.58
C ASN A 400 20.05 -5.66 -8.36
N GLN A 401 20.11 -6.96 -8.02
CA GLN A 401 19.45 -7.57 -6.87
C GLN A 401 20.50 -8.02 -5.85
N ARG A 402 20.40 -7.53 -4.62
CA ARG A 402 21.33 -7.82 -3.51
C ARG A 402 20.54 -7.87 -2.20
N THR A 403 21.11 -8.41 -1.13
CA THR A 403 20.43 -8.39 0.17
C THR A 403 20.86 -7.18 0.99
N GLY A 404 19.90 -6.32 1.32
CA GLY A 404 20.03 -5.25 2.31
C GLY A 404 19.61 -5.72 3.71
N MET A 405 20.03 -4.95 4.72
CA MET A 405 19.69 -5.18 6.13
C MET A 405 19.23 -3.87 6.77
N ALA A 406 18.25 -3.91 7.67
CA ALA A 406 17.84 -2.76 8.47
C ALA A 406 17.57 -3.15 9.93
N MET A 407 17.82 -2.22 10.85
CA MET A 407 17.58 -2.38 12.29
C MET A 407 16.80 -1.17 12.83
N PRO A 408 16.07 -1.29 13.95
CA PRO A 408 15.40 -0.14 14.54
C PRO A 408 16.38 1.00 14.84
N CYS A 409 15.92 2.25 14.74
CA CYS A 409 16.73 3.46 14.94
C CYS A 409 17.16 3.67 16.42
N GLY A 410 18.01 2.78 16.96
CA GLY A 410 18.51 2.84 18.34
C GLY A 410 17.40 2.70 19.39
N ALA A 411 17.52 1.71 20.28
CA ALA A 411 16.66 1.57 21.44
C ALA A 411 16.87 2.73 22.43
N THR A 412 16.31 3.90 22.13
CA THR A 412 16.51 5.12 22.92
C THR A 412 15.63 5.08 24.17
N ARG A 413 16.11 4.39 25.21
CA ARG A 413 15.74 4.47 26.64
C ARG A 413 14.27 4.27 27.06
N ALA A 414 13.30 4.37 26.16
CA ALA A 414 11.90 4.02 26.34
C ALA A 414 11.56 2.81 25.46
N PRO A 415 10.70 1.88 25.92
CA PRO A 415 10.18 0.82 25.08
C PRO A 415 9.47 1.42 23.86
N ASP A 416 9.93 1.10 22.66
CA ASP A 416 9.23 1.38 21.40
C ASP A 416 8.66 0.05 20.87
N PRO A 417 7.45 -0.35 21.29
CA PRO A 417 6.86 -1.58 20.80
C PRO A 417 6.41 -1.45 19.33
N ASP A 418 6.25 -0.23 18.79
CA ASP A 418 5.75 -0.01 17.42
C ASP A 418 6.88 -0.08 16.39
N LEU A 419 8.13 0.25 16.76
CA LEU A 419 9.29 0.25 15.86
C LEU A 419 9.06 1.11 14.61
N VAL A 420 8.66 2.37 14.80
CA VAL A 420 8.30 3.28 13.70
C VAL A 420 9.49 3.81 12.89
N CYS A 421 10.72 3.54 13.32
CA CYS A 421 11.93 4.00 12.64
C CYS A 421 12.91 2.86 12.42
N TRP A 422 13.33 2.70 11.16
CA TRP A 422 14.31 1.71 10.72
C TRP A 422 15.50 2.39 10.04
N LYS A 423 16.71 1.95 10.39
CA LYS A 423 17.96 2.39 9.80
C LYS A 423 18.55 1.27 8.96
N LYS A 424 18.67 1.52 7.66
CA LYS A 424 19.37 0.63 6.71
C LYS A 424 20.86 0.55 7.04
N HIS A 425 21.42 -0.64 6.96
CA HIS A 425 22.85 -0.85 6.87
C HIS A 425 23.35 -0.23 5.55
N PRO A 426 24.45 0.54 5.54
CA PRO A 426 24.80 1.39 4.39
C PRO A 426 25.24 0.63 3.13
N VAL A 427 25.57 -0.66 3.26
CA VAL A 427 26.00 -1.52 2.16
C VAL A 427 25.23 -2.85 2.21
N PRO A 428 25.09 -3.57 1.07
CA PRO A 428 24.54 -4.91 1.07
C PRO A 428 25.30 -5.83 2.02
N VAL A 429 24.58 -6.78 2.63
CA VAL A 429 25.17 -7.81 3.50
C VAL A 429 25.40 -9.12 2.75
N THR A 430 24.65 -9.36 1.67
CA THR A 430 24.87 -10.51 0.78
C THR A 430 24.74 -10.07 -0.67
N GLU A 431 25.69 -10.51 -1.49
CA GLU A 431 25.66 -10.37 -2.95
C GLU A 431 25.80 -11.76 -3.58
N GLN A 432 25.20 -11.94 -4.76
CA GLN A 432 25.27 -13.22 -5.47
C GLN A 432 26.71 -13.52 -5.89
N ALA A 433 27.27 -14.62 -5.39
CA ALA A 433 28.57 -15.10 -5.84
C ALA A 433 28.52 -15.59 -7.30
N GLU A 434 29.59 -15.34 -8.06
CA GLU A 434 29.69 -15.82 -9.44
C GLU A 434 29.62 -17.36 -9.48
N GLY A 435 28.87 -17.90 -10.44
CA GLY A 435 28.63 -19.35 -10.56
C GLY A 435 27.59 -19.91 -9.58
N MET A 436 27.04 -19.11 -8.65
CA MET A 436 25.93 -19.54 -7.79
C MET A 436 24.57 -19.19 -8.41
N GLY A 437 23.92 -20.21 -8.97
CA GLY A 437 22.63 -20.04 -9.61
C GLY A 437 22.69 -19.18 -10.87
N ARG A 438 21.54 -18.63 -11.26
CA ARG A 438 21.40 -17.76 -12.44
C ARG A 438 21.75 -16.34 -12.03
N PHE A 439 22.83 -15.80 -12.60
CA PHE A 439 23.29 -14.45 -12.31
C PHE A 439 22.20 -13.40 -12.58
N GLY A 440 21.94 -12.52 -11.60
CA GLY A 440 20.89 -11.51 -11.64
C GLY A 440 19.54 -11.98 -11.07
N GLU A 441 19.35 -13.28 -10.83
CA GLU A 441 18.18 -13.82 -10.13
C GLU A 441 18.55 -14.11 -8.68
N PHE A 442 18.37 -13.11 -7.81
CA PHE A 442 18.85 -13.16 -6.41
C PHE A 442 17.98 -12.28 -5.51
N ARG A 443 16.84 -12.82 -5.04
CA ARG A 443 15.86 -12.05 -4.27
C ARG A 443 15.16 -12.84 -3.17
N ASP A 444 14.40 -12.12 -2.37
CA ASP A 444 13.52 -12.59 -1.30
C ASP A 444 14.27 -13.33 -0.18
N PRO A 445 15.22 -12.66 0.52
CA PRO A 445 16.00 -13.29 1.57
C PRO A 445 15.11 -13.76 2.73
N PHE A 446 15.16 -15.04 3.08
CA PHE A 446 14.54 -15.63 4.26
C PHE A 446 15.59 -16.05 5.29
N VAL A 447 15.62 -15.38 6.43
CA VAL A 447 16.65 -15.55 7.46
C VAL A 447 16.09 -16.20 8.72
N PHE A 448 16.69 -17.31 9.13
CA PHE A 448 16.33 -18.02 10.36
C PHE A 448 17.56 -18.43 11.16
N ARG A 449 17.40 -18.55 12.48
CA ARG A 449 18.47 -18.92 13.41
C ARG A 449 18.42 -20.40 13.74
N ASP A 450 19.55 -21.09 13.61
CA ASP A 450 19.77 -22.38 14.25
C ASP A 450 20.31 -22.13 15.66
N GLY A 451 19.40 -22.21 16.64
CA GLY A 451 19.74 -22.00 18.04
C GLY A 451 20.75 -23.02 18.59
N THR A 452 20.85 -24.23 18.01
CA THR A 452 21.74 -25.28 18.51
C THR A 452 23.21 -25.03 18.15
N ARG A 453 23.46 -24.30 17.07
CA ARG A 453 24.81 -23.95 16.59
C ARG A 453 25.11 -22.46 16.65
N GLU A 454 24.21 -21.67 17.22
CA GLU A 454 24.34 -20.23 17.39
C GLU A 454 24.69 -19.49 16.08
N ARG A 455 24.02 -19.89 14.99
CA ARG A 455 24.25 -19.35 13.64
C ARG A 455 22.95 -19.03 12.93
N TRP A 456 23.03 -18.23 11.88
CA TRP A 456 21.92 -17.89 11.00
C TRP A 456 22.12 -18.48 9.63
N PHE A 457 21.02 -18.90 9.02
CA PHE A 457 20.93 -19.26 7.62
C PHE A 457 20.10 -18.23 6.89
N GLN A 458 20.50 -17.91 5.67
CA GLN A 458 19.76 -17.08 4.73
C GLN A 458 19.49 -17.90 3.49
N LEU A 459 18.23 -17.96 3.09
CA LEU A 459 17.77 -18.49 1.81
C LEU A 459 17.52 -17.33 0.87
N VAL A 460 17.96 -17.42 -0.39
CA VAL A 460 17.69 -16.40 -1.42
C VAL A 460 17.22 -17.09 -2.69
N GLY A 461 16.06 -16.69 -3.20
CA GLY A 461 15.44 -17.22 -4.40
C GLY A 461 16.33 -17.05 -5.62
N SER A 462 16.48 -18.13 -6.39
CA SER A 462 17.30 -18.17 -7.60
C SER A 462 16.80 -19.30 -8.53
N ASN A 463 17.43 -19.41 -9.69
CA ASN A 463 17.33 -20.56 -10.59
C ASN A 463 18.69 -21.26 -10.74
N LEU A 464 18.69 -22.57 -11.02
CA LEU A 464 19.91 -23.29 -11.40
C LEU A 464 19.90 -23.54 -12.93
N PRO A 465 20.89 -23.03 -13.68
CA PRO A 465 20.97 -23.26 -15.12
C PRO A 465 20.88 -24.75 -15.49
N GLY A 466 19.96 -25.10 -16.38
CA GLY A 466 19.71 -26.49 -16.81
C GLY A 466 18.93 -27.36 -15.81
N ARG A 467 18.41 -26.79 -14.71
CA ARG A 467 17.55 -27.45 -13.72
C ARG A 467 16.37 -26.55 -13.32
N SER A 468 15.76 -26.80 -12.17
CA SER A 468 14.68 -25.98 -11.62
C SER A 468 15.15 -24.71 -10.90
N GLY A 469 14.18 -23.92 -10.43
CA GLY A 469 14.37 -22.96 -9.35
C GLY A 469 14.94 -23.59 -8.07
N THR A 470 15.45 -22.74 -7.19
CA THR A 470 16.05 -23.12 -5.91
C THR A 470 16.04 -21.95 -4.92
N ALA A 471 16.44 -22.22 -3.68
CA ALA A 471 16.95 -21.22 -2.76
C ALA A 471 18.46 -21.41 -2.58
N LEU A 472 19.26 -20.38 -2.82
CA LEU A 472 20.68 -20.36 -2.46
C LEU A 472 20.81 -20.15 -0.96
N VAL A 473 21.67 -20.94 -0.31
CA VAL A 473 21.88 -20.88 1.14
C VAL A 473 23.18 -20.16 1.46
N TYR A 474 23.11 -19.24 2.41
CA TYR A 474 24.25 -18.60 3.05
C TYR A 474 24.18 -18.81 4.57
N GLU A 475 25.33 -18.78 5.23
CA GLU A 475 25.47 -18.96 6.67
C GLU A 475 26.25 -17.79 7.28
N SER A 476 25.82 -17.32 8.46
CA SER A 476 26.47 -16.23 9.19
C SER A 476 26.46 -16.47 10.69
N THR A 477 27.43 -15.89 11.40
CA THR A 477 27.48 -15.82 12.87
C THR A 477 27.22 -14.42 13.41
N ASP A 478 27.01 -13.42 12.55
CA ASP A 478 26.88 -12.02 12.95
C ASP A 478 25.85 -11.21 12.14
N LEU A 479 25.10 -11.88 11.26
CA LEU A 479 24.10 -11.31 10.34
C LEU A 479 24.64 -10.40 9.24
N ARG A 480 25.95 -10.15 9.20
CA ARG A 480 26.59 -9.20 8.27
C ARG A 480 27.51 -9.88 7.29
N HIS A 481 28.28 -10.87 7.74
CA HIS A 481 29.19 -11.62 6.90
C HIS A 481 28.58 -13.00 6.61
N TRP A 482 28.30 -13.24 5.33
CA TRP A 482 27.56 -14.41 4.86
C TRP A 482 28.47 -15.31 4.00
N THR A 483 28.61 -16.57 4.41
CA THR A 483 29.38 -17.59 3.69
C THR A 483 28.44 -18.41 2.80
N PRO A 484 28.67 -18.50 1.49
CA PRO A 484 27.84 -19.31 0.60
C PRO A 484 27.96 -20.81 0.92
N ARG A 485 26.82 -21.51 0.88
CA ARG A 485 26.73 -22.96 1.13
C ARG A 485 26.17 -23.75 -0.07
N GLY A 486 25.79 -23.09 -1.16
CA GLY A 486 25.21 -23.72 -2.36
C GLY A 486 23.67 -23.78 -2.33
N PRO A 487 23.03 -24.51 -3.26
CA PRO A 487 21.58 -24.62 -3.32
C PRO A 487 21.02 -25.46 -2.16
N LEU A 488 19.86 -25.05 -1.64
CA LEU A 488 19.13 -25.76 -0.60
C LEU A 488 18.60 -27.10 -1.12
N PHE A 489 17.93 -27.02 -2.28
CA PHE A 489 17.18 -28.09 -2.93
C PHE A 489 16.77 -27.66 -4.35
N SER A 490 16.64 -28.61 -5.27
CA SER A 490 16.15 -28.40 -6.64
C SER A 490 15.63 -29.72 -7.20
N ILE A 491 14.72 -29.66 -8.17
CA ILE A 491 14.13 -30.81 -8.85
C ILE A 491 14.59 -30.91 -10.31
N ASP A 492 14.28 -32.02 -10.96
CA ASP A 492 14.15 -32.02 -12.42
C ASP A 492 12.87 -31.25 -12.80
N ALA A 493 13.02 -30.18 -13.56
CA ALA A 493 11.91 -29.33 -13.97
C ALA A 493 11.15 -29.89 -15.18
N ALA A 494 11.73 -30.82 -15.96
CA ALA A 494 11.13 -31.31 -17.20
C ALA A 494 9.70 -31.87 -17.03
N PRO A 495 9.35 -32.57 -15.93
CA PRO A 495 7.99 -33.07 -15.71
C PRO A 495 7.00 -32.01 -15.17
N PHE A 496 7.47 -30.83 -14.77
CA PHE A 496 6.68 -29.84 -14.04
C PHE A 496 6.73 -28.48 -14.75
N GLU A 497 5.61 -28.12 -15.36
CA GLU A 497 5.50 -26.87 -16.11
C GLU A 497 5.86 -25.65 -15.26
N HIS A 498 6.66 -24.74 -15.83
CA HIS A 498 7.13 -23.49 -15.21
C HIS A 498 8.15 -23.61 -14.07
N PHE A 499 8.60 -24.81 -13.70
CA PHE A 499 9.60 -24.97 -12.62
C PHE A 499 11.04 -24.66 -13.05
N ASP A 500 11.30 -24.42 -14.34
CA ASP A 500 12.58 -24.03 -14.93
C ASP A 500 12.91 -22.53 -14.76
N ARG A 501 12.31 -21.87 -13.76
CA ARG A 501 12.42 -20.43 -13.48
C ARG A 501 12.93 -20.17 -12.07
N THR A 502 13.11 -18.90 -11.71
CA THR A 502 13.42 -18.50 -10.34
C THR A 502 12.25 -18.84 -9.44
N TRP A 503 12.54 -19.45 -8.29
CA TRP A 503 11.56 -19.58 -7.21
C TRP A 503 11.65 -18.34 -6.33
N GLU A 504 10.51 -17.72 -6.09
CA GLU A 504 10.38 -16.49 -5.31
C GLU A 504 9.96 -16.84 -3.89
N LEU A 505 10.29 -15.95 -2.94
CA LEU A 505 9.86 -16.05 -1.54
C LEU A 505 10.11 -17.44 -0.90
N PRO A 506 11.36 -17.94 -0.88
CA PRO A 506 11.68 -19.21 -0.24
C PRO A 506 11.47 -19.11 1.27
N VAL A 507 10.69 -20.03 1.85
CA VAL A 507 10.39 -20.08 3.28
C VAL A 507 10.57 -21.49 3.80
N LEU A 508 11.33 -21.64 4.89
CA LEU A 508 11.57 -22.93 5.53
C LEU A 508 11.13 -22.90 6.99
N LEU A 509 10.11 -23.68 7.34
CA LEU A 509 9.50 -23.67 8.68
C LEU A 509 9.33 -25.08 9.24
N PRO A 510 9.47 -25.29 10.56
CA PRO A 510 9.23 -26.60 11.17
C PRO A 510 7.73 -26.98 11.13
N LEU A 511 7.42 -28.28 11.03
CA LEU A 511 6.04 -28.81 11.07
C LEU A 511 5.76 -29.75 12.25
N GLY A 512 6.79 -30.43 12.77
CA GLY A 512 6.66 -31.44 13.82
C GLY A 512 7.58 -32.63 13.57
N GLN A 513 7.51 -33.65 14.42
CA GLN A 513 8.29 -34.88 14.25
C GLN A 513 7.58 -35.86 13.33
N GLY A 514 8.31 -36.41 12.36
CA GLY A 514 7.83 -37.51 11.53
C GLY A 514 7.78 -38.83 12.32
N SER A 515 7.22 -39.87 11.70
CA SER A 515 7.15 -41.22 12.27
C SER A 515 8.53 -41.85 12.54
N ASP A 516 9.57 -41.35 11.88
CA ASP A 516 10.98 -41.72 12.09
C ASP A 516 11.67 -40.91 13.20
N GLY A 517 10.93 -40.06 13.93
CA GLY A 517 11.45 -39.22 15.00
C GLY A 517 12.23 -37.98 14.54
N ARG A 518 12.42 -37.78 13.22
CA ARG A 518 13.15 -36.61 12.71
C ARG A 518 12.22 -35.41 12.54
N GLN A 519 12.72 -34.23 12.86
CA GLN A 519 12.01 -32.97 12.66
C GLN A 519 11.75 -32.73 11.17
N ARG A 520 10.46 -32.65 10.80
CA ARG A 520 10.01 -32.25 9.48
C ARG A 520 9.88 -30.75 9.37
N HIS A 521 10.16 -30.27 8.16
CA HIS A 521 10.04 -28.88 7.74
C HIS A 521 9.18 -28.82 6.49
N VAL A 522 8.46 -27.72 6.34
CA VAL A 522 7.86 -27.32 5.08
C VAL A 522 8.80 -26.33 4.40
N PHE A 523 9.07 -26.57 3.12
CA PHE A 523 9.75 -25.62 2.24
C PHE A 523 8.72 -25.06 1.25
N LEU A 524 8.37 -23.78 1.41
CA LEU A 524 7.39 -23.04 0.63
C LEU A 524 8.08 -22.10 -0.34
N ASN A 525 7.54 -21.95 -1.54
CA ASN A 525 8.01 -20.98 -2.54
C ASN A 525 6.84 -20.53 -3.42
N ASP A 526 7.01 -19.40 -4.09
CA ASP A 526 6.14 -18.95 -5.16
C ASP A 526 6.74 -19.30 -6.54
N VAL A 527 5.92 -19.88 -7.42
CA VAL A 527 6.23 -20.07 -8.83
C VAL A 527 5.09 -19.49 -9.67
N ARG A 528 5.34 -18.35 -10.32
CA ARG A 528 4.37 -17.62 -11.18
C ARG A 528 3.06 -17.23 -10.48
N GLY A 529 3.16 -16.73 -9.26
CA GLY A 529 2.02 -16.30 -8.47
C GLY A 529 1.25 -17.45 -7.83
N GLN A 530 1.84 -18.65 -7.71
CA GLN A 530 1.23 -19.79 -7.05
C GLN A 530 2.18 -20.34 -5.98
N ALA A 531 1.67 -20.49 -4.76
CA ALA A 531 2.43 -21.14 -3.69
C ALA A 531 2.50 -22.66 -3.87
N TYR A 532 3.72 -23.19 -3.82
CA TYR A 532 4.04 -24.62 -3.79
C TYR A 532 4.83 -24.98 -2.54
N TYR A 533 4.80 -26.26 -2.16
CA TYR A 533 5.56 -26.76 -1.03
C TYR A 533 6.12 -28.17 -1.19
N TRP A 534 7.11 -28.46 -0.35
CA TRP A 534 7.64 -29.79 -0.06
C TRP A 534 7.71 -30.00 1.45
N ILE A 535 7.57 -31.25 1.89
CA ILE A 535 7.84 -31.68 3.26
C ILE A 535 9.13 -32.49 3.25
N GLY A 536 9.99 -32.29 4.25
CA GLY A 536 11.27 -32.99 4.34
C GLY A 536 12.07 -32.65 5.57
N VAL A 537 13.37 -32.97 5.53
CA VAL A 537 14.31 -32.73 6.62
C VAL A 537 15.35 -31.72 6.17
N PHE A 538 15.53 -30.64 6.94
CA PHE A 538 16.65 -29.73 6.79
C PHE A 538 17.82 -30.21 7.66
N ASP A 539 18.97 -30.44 7.02
CA ASP A 539 20.22 -30.71 7.70
C ASP A 539 21.06 -29.44 7.78
N ALA A 540 21.12 -28.85 8.97
CA ALA A 540 21.89 -27.64 9.23
C ALA A 540 23.41 -27.83 9.08
N ALA A 541 23.95 -29.06 9.20
CA ALA A 541 25.39 -29.28 9.02
C ALA A 541 25.80 -29.12 7.55
N THR A 542 25.01 -29.70 6.64
CA THR A 542 25.23 -29.62 5.19
C THR A 542 24.54 -28.42 4.53
N ALA A 543 23.60 -27.78 5.23
CA ALA A 543 22.73 -26.72 4.71
C ALA A 543 21.93 -27.19 3.49
N ARG A 544 21.32 -28.37 3.59
CA ARG A 544 20.52 -29.01 2.53
C ARG A 544 19.15 -29.40 3.04
N PHE A 545 18.17 -29.37 2.15
CA PHE A 545 16.84 -29.89 2.39
C PHE A 545 16.65 -31.19 1.60
N ALA A 546 16.35 -32.27 2.33
CA ALA A 546 16.02 -33.57 1.75
C ALA A 546 14.49 -33.74 1.78
N PRO A 547 13.79 -33.60 0.64
CA PRO A 547 12.35 -33.76 0.61
C PRO A 547 11.95 -35.24 0.79
N ASP A 548 10.77 -35.48 1.35
CA ASP A 548 10.18 -36.82 1.41
C ASP A 548 9.66 -37.27 0.01
N SER A 549 9.46 -36.34 -0.93
CA SER A 549 9.11 -36.59 -2.33
C SER A 549 9.60 -35.46 -3.24
N GLU A 550 10.00 -35.74 -4.47
CA GLU A 550 10.45 -34.71 -5.42
C GLU A 550 9.32 -33.86 -6.00
N ALA A 551 8.09 -34.39 -6.08
CA ALA A 551 7.00 -33.71 -6.77
C ALA A 551 6.56 -32.44 -6.00
N PRO A 552 6.47 -31.28 -6.67
CA PRO A 552 5.92 -30.07 -6.07
C PRO A 552 4.46 -30.27 -5.69
N ARG A 553 4.06 -29.75 -4.53
CA ARG A 553 2.68 -29.84 -4.04
C ARG A 553 2.06 -28.46 -3.99
N VAL A 554 0.88 -28.32 -4.57
CA VAL A 554 0.11 -27.07 -4.50
C VAL A 554 -0.35 -26.83 -3.06
N PHE A 555 -0.03 -25.65 -2.52
CA PHE A 555 -0.41 -25.26 -1.16
C PHE A 555 -1.91 -24.96 -1.06
N ASP A 556 -2.42 -24.14 -1.98
CA ASP A 556 -3.80 -23.68 -2.06
C ASP A 556 -4.38 -23.90 -3.46
N LEU A 557 -5.60 -24.43 -3.54
CA LEU A 557 -6.24 -24.84 -4.79
C LEU A 557 -6.94 -23.71 -5.56
N GLY A 558 -6.75 -22.46 -5.14
CA GLY A 558 -7.33 -21.26 -5.72
C GLY A 558 -6.74 -20.78 -7.05
N GLU A 559 -5.76 -21.49 -7.61
CA GLU A 559 -5.11 -21.18 -8.88
C GLU A 559 -4.54 -19.75 -8.95
N GLY A 560 -3.51 -19.49 -8.16
CA GLY A 560 -2.72 -18.25 -8.22
C GLY A 560 -3.22 -17.10 -7.34
N HIS A 561 -4.29 -17.33 -6.57
CA HIS A 561 -4.78 -16.33 -5.62
C HIS A 561 -3.96 -16.32 -4.33
N PHE A 562 -3.70 -17.48 -3.73
CA PHE A 562 -2.75 -17.59 -2.63
C PHE A 562 -1.33 -17.66 -3.19
N SER A 563 -0.61 -16.57 -3.05
CA SER A 563 0.75 -16.44 -3.55
C SER A 563 1.64 -15.74 -2.53
N GLY A 564 2.93 -15.64 -2.84
CA GLY A 564 3.93 -14.99 -2.03
C GLY A 564 3.94 -15.42 -0.55
N PRO A 565 4.25 -16.70 -0.27
CA PRO A 565 4.21 -17.21 1.10
C PRO A 565 5.28 -16.54 1.97
N SER A 566 4.92 -16.19 3.20
CA SER A 566 5.85 -15.77 4.24
C SER A 566 5.41 -16.31 5.59
N GLY A 567 6.31 -16.58 6.52
CA GLY A 567 5.89 -17.15 7.80
C GLY A 567 6.97 -17.18 8.86
N PHE A 568 6.56 -17.58 10.06
CA PHE A 568 7.41 -17.67 11.23
C PHE A 568 6.88 -18.73 12.21
N VAL A 569 7.68 -19.02 13.23
CA VAL A 569 7.22 -19.73 14.42
C VAL A 569 6.79 -18.69 15.44
N ASP A 570 5.52 -18.69 15.81
CA ASP A 570 4.95 -17.80 16.82
C ASP A 570 5.66 -18.05 18.16
N PRO A 571 6.43 -17.09 18.69
CA PRO A 571 7.19 -17.31 19.92
C PRO A 571 6.29 -17.41 21.16
N LYS A 572 5.00 -17.02 21.07
CA LYS A 572 4.06 -17.18 22.19
C LYS A 572 3.53 -18.60 22.31
N THR A 573 3.30 -19.28 21.18
CA THR A 573 2.59 -20.57 21.17
C THR A 573 3.39 -21.72 20.56
N GLY A 574 4.52 -21.43 19.91
CA GLY A 574 5.29 -22.40 19.12
C GLY A 574 4.60 -22.86 17.83
N ARG A 575 3.54 -22.17 17.38
CA ARG A 575 2.82 -22.54 16.14
C ARG A 575 3.59 -22.04 14.93
N THR A 576 3.68 -22.85 13.89
CA THR A 576 4.12 -22.39 12.57
C THR A 576 2.96 -21.67 11.89
N ILE A 577 3.15 -20.40 11.53
CA ILE A 577 2.13 -19.55 10.92
C ILE A 577 2.64 -19.00 9.60
N VAL A 578 1.80 -19.08 8.56
CA VAL A 578 2.05 -18.56 7.22
C VAL A 578 1.02 -17.50 6.85
N PHE A 579 1.50 -16.49 6.14
CA PHE A 579 0.77 -15.39 5.51
C PHE A 579 0.99 -15.46 4.00
N SER A 580 0.13 -14.79 3.25
CA SER A 580 0.18 -14.73 1.79
C SER A 580 -0.45 -13.45 1.27
N ILE A 581 -0.16 -13.11 0.02
CA ILE A 581 -1.04 -12.24 -0.76
C ILE A 581 -2.24 -13.05 -1.23
N ALA A 582 -3.40 -12.40 -1.27
CA ALA A 582 -4.56 -12.78 -2.05
C ALA A 582 -4.62 -11.90 -3.32
N GLN A 583 -4.23 -12.46 -4.46
CA GLN A 583 -4.19 -11.72 -5.71
C GLN A 583 -5.59 -11.24 -6.15
N GLY A 584 -5.60 -10.12 -6.87
CA GLY A 584 -6.81 -9.50 -7.40
C GLY A 584 -6.95 -9.82 -8.88
N GLU A 585 -8.17 -9.77 -9.40
CA GLU A 585 -8.47 -9.99 -10.83
C GLU A 585 -9.26 -8.82 -11.43
N ARG A 586 -9.16 -7.65 -10.79
CA ARG A 586 -9.72 -6.39 -11.29
C ARG A 586 -8.89 -5.92 -12.48
N THR A 587 -9.51 -5.17 -13.39
CA THR A 587 -8.75 -4.48 -14.44
C THR A 587 -7.98 -3.31 -13.82
N LEU A 588 -6.95 -2.80 -14.51
CA LEU A 588 -6.22 -1.61 -14.06
C LEU A 588 -7.15 -0.39 -13.87
N GLN A 589 -8.20 -0.27 -14.70
CA GLN A 589 -9.22 0.77 -14.52
C GLN A 589 -10.02 0.56 -13.23
N ASP A 590 -10.45 -0.67 -12.94
CA ASP A 590 -11.15 -0.98 -11.70
C ASP A 590 -10.25 -0.85 -10.47
N GLU A 591 -8.93 -1.01 -10.61
CA GLU A 591 -7.95 -0.72 -9.57
C GLU A 591 -7.83 0.77 -9.31
N ARG A 592 -7.70 1.58 -10.38
CA ARG A 592 -7.74 3.04 -10.29
C ARG A 592 -9.02 3.52 -9.59
N ASP A 593 -10.17 3.07 -10.08
CA ASP A 593 -11.51 3.47 -9.61
C ASP A 593 -11.79 3.05 -8.15
N ALA A 594 -11.14 2.00 -7.66
CA ALA A 594 -11.24 1.57 -6.27
C ALA A 594 -10.24 2.28 -5.35
N GLY A 595 -9.07 2.71 -5.86
CA GLY A 595 -7.99 3.29 -5.08
C GLY A 595 -7.19 2.30 -4.23
N TRP A 596 -7.37 1.00 -4.46
CA TRP A 596 -6.60 -0.07 -3.83
C TRP A 596 -6.49 -1.30 -4.74
N ALA A 597 -5.41 -2.06 -4.56
CA ALA A 597 -5.16 -3.33 -5.24
C ALA A 597 -4.65 -4.38 -4.24
N HIS A 598 -5.11 -5.61 -4.43
CA HIS A 598 -4.79 -6.78 -3.59
C HIS A 598 -5.17 -6.66 -2.11
N ASN A 599 -4.98 -7.76 -1.38
CA ASN A 599 -5.05 -7.85 0.08
C ASN A 599 -4.20 -9.05 0.54
N GLY A 600 -3.96 -9.20 1.84
CA GLY A 600 -3.40 -10.42 2.42
C GLY A 600 -4.47 -11.51 2.59
N GLY A 601 -4.04 -12.77 2.56
CA GLY A 601 -4.86 -13.89 3.01
C GLY A 601 -4.98 -13.95 4.53
N LEU A 602 -5.80 -14.87 5.05
CA LEU A 602 -5.86 -15.14 6.49
C LEU A 602 -4.55 -15.76 7.00
N PRO A 603 -4.13 -15.49 8.25
CA PRO A 603 -3.01 -16.20 8.86
C PRO A 603 -3.34 -17.69 9.04
N VAL A 604 -2.48 -18.57 8.52
CA VAL A 604 -2.70 -20.03 8.50
C VAL A 604 -1.71 -20.73 9.41
N VAL A 605 -2.21 -21.50 10.37
CA VAL A 605 -1.41 -22.42 11.20
C VAL A 605 -1.12 -23.69 10.42
N LEU A 606 0.13 -24.14 10.47
CA LEU A 606 0.60 -25.38 9.86
C LEU A 606 1.04 -26.41 10.90
N SER A 607 0.77 -27.68 10.63
CA SER A 607 1.28 -28.81 11.43
C SER A 607 1.47 -30.06 10.57
N LEU A 608 2.22 -31.04 11.09
CA LEU A 608 2.34 -32.36 10.49
C LEU A 608 1.19 -33.28 10.92
N GLY A 609 0.49 -33.89 9.96
CA GLY A 609 -0.52 -34.92 10.19
C GLY A 609 0.09 -36.28 10.51
N ALA A 610 -0.71 -37.18 11.09
CA ALA A 610 -0.28 -38.55 11.41
C ALA A 610 0.07 -39.40 10.17
N ASP A 611 -0.45 -39.02 9.00
CA ASP A 611 -0.12 -39.59 7.69
C ASP A 611 1.19 -39.01 7.10
N GLY A 612 1.85 -38.10 7.81
CA GLY A 612 3.06 -37.41 7.34
C GLY A 612 2.77 -36.26 6.38
N ASP A 613 1.50 -35.87 6.20
CA ASP A 613 1.12 -34.79 5.28
C ASP A 613 0.80 -33.48 6.03
N LEU A 614 0.83 -32.36 5.31
CA LEU A 614 0.51 -31.03 5.83
C LEU A 614 -0.93 -30.99 6.36
N ARG A 615 -1.09 -30.34 7.50
CA ARG A 615 -2.37 -29.89 8.03
C ARG A 615 -2.34 -28.38 8.13
N LEU A 616 -3.47 -27.76 7.80
CA LEU A 616 -3.58 -26.31 7.74
C LEU A 616 -4.97 -25.84 8.19
N ALA A 617 -4.98 -24.75 8.96
CA ALA A 617 -6.21 -24.12 9.44
C ALA A 617 -5.95 -22.63 9.68
N PRO A 618 -6.96 -21.75 9.51
CA PRO A 618 -6.81 -20.36 9.88
C PRO A 618 -6.66 -20.24 11.40
N ILE A 619 -5.95 -19.21 11.86
CA ILE A 619 -5.71 -18.99 13.29
C ILE A 619 -7.02 -18.94 14.09
N ALA A 620 -7.00 -19.48 15.32
CA ALA A 620 -8.19 -19.57 16.16
C ALA A 620 -8.67 -18.19 16.64
N GLU A 621 -7.75 -17.23 16.72
CA GLU A 621 -7.96 -15.85 17.16
C GLU A 621 -9.00 -15.12 16.31
N LEU A 622 -9.22 -15.51 15.05
CA LEU A 622 -10.28 -14.95 14.19
C LEU A 622 -11.68 -15.09 14.80
N ALA A 623 -11.89 -16.05 15.71
CA ALA A 623 -13.15 -16.18 16.44
C ALA A 623 -13.51 -14.91 17.23
N ALA A 624 -12.54 -14.05 17.57
CA ALA A 624 -12.78 -12.76 18.21
C ALA A 624 -13.60 -11.79 17.34
N LEU A 625 -13.62 -12.00 16.01
CA LEU A 625 -14.43 -11.21 15.09
C LEU A 625 -15.87 -11.73 14.97
N ARG A 626 -16.18 -12.93 15.46
CA ARG A 626 -17.55 -13.47 15.37
C ARG A 626 -18.50 -12.58 16.17
N ARG A 627 -19.55 -12.09 15.50
CA ARG A 627 -20.70 -11.46 16.13
C ARG A 627 -21.72 -12.53 16.53
N GLN A 628 -22.93 -12.12 16.89
CA GLN A 628 -24.02 -13.07 17.14
C GLN A 628 -24.23 -13.99 15.92
N PRO A 629 -24.37 -15.30 16.14
CA PRO A 629 -24.60 -16.24 15.05
C PRO A 629 -25.91 -15.90 14.33
N LEU A 630 -25.86 -15.85 13.00
CA LEU A 630 -27.03 -15.68 12.15
C LEU A 630 -27.79 -17.00 11.98
N LEU A 631 -27.06 -18.13 12.06
CA LEU A 631 -27.60 -19.47 11.95
C LEU A 631 -26.77 -20.43 12.80
N ALA A 632 -27.42 -21.34 13.51
CA ALA A 632 -26.76 -22.45 14.20
C ALA A 632 -27.72 -23.64 14.27
N LEU A 633 -27.45 -24.67 13.47
CA LEU A 633 -28.24 -25.90 13.39
C LEU A 633 -27.37 -27.11 13.71
N GLN A 634 -27.93 -28.06 14.45
CA GLN A 634 -27.33 -29.34 14.76
C GLN A 634 -28.24 -30.46 14.25
N GLY A 635 -27.73 -31.29 13.35
CA GLY A 635 -28.49 -32.37 12.73
C GLY A 635 -29.80 -31.97 12.04
N PRO A 636 -29.92 -30.81 11.35
CA PRO A 636 -31.18 -30.43 10.71
C PRO A 636 -31.54 -31.37 9.56
N SER A 637 -32.82 -31.37 9.16
CA SER A 637 -33.19 -31.95 7.86
C SER A 637 -32.57 -31.12 6.73
N LEU A 638 -32.35 -31.76 5.57
CA LEU A 638 -31.83 -31.07 4.39
C LEU A 638 -32.70 -29.87 3.97
N ALA A 639 -34.02 -30.04 4.02
CA ALA A 639 -34.97 -28.99 3.66
C ALA A 639 -34.92 -27.81 4.64
N ASP A 640 -34.86 -28.07 5.94
CA ASP A 640 -34.79 -27.02 6.97
C ASP A 640 -33.49 -26.23 6.87
N ALA A 641 -32.37 -26.92 6.66
CA ALA A 641 -31.08 -26.27 6.49
C ALA A 641 -31.02 -25.40 5.22
N ALA A 642 -31.54 -25.90 4.10
CA ALA A 642 -31.59 -25.13 2.86
C ALA A 642 -32.47 -23.88 2.99
N ALA A 643 -33.64 -24.00 3.62
CA ALA A 643 -34.53 -22.86 3.86
C ALA A 643 -33.90 -21.85 4.83
N ALA A 644 -33.31 -22.31 5.92
CA ALA A 644 -32.68 -21.44 6.92
C ALA A 644 -31.46 -20.71 6.35
N LEU A 645 -30.60 -21.41 5.59
CA LEU A 645 -29.45 -20.79 4.94
C LEU A 645 -29.86 -19.78 3.86
N GLY A 646 -30.89 -20.08 3.07
CA GLY A 646 -31.42 -19.17 2.04
C GLY A 646 -32.06 -17.89 2.59
N ALA A 647 -32.42 -17.88 3.87
CA ALA A 647 -32.91 -16.69 4.57
C ALA A 647 -31.79 -15.78 5.09
N VAL A 648 -30.55 -16.28 5.18
CA VAL A 648 -29.38 -15.49 5.61
C VAL A 648 -28.94 -14.56 4.48
N ARG A 649 -28.57 -13.33 4.86
CA ARG A 649 -28.07 -12.28 3.98
C ARG A 649 -26.77 -11.71 4.54
N GLY A 650 -25.76 -11.53 3.70
CA GLY A 650 -24.52 -10.85 4.08
C GLY A 650 -23.33 -11.15 3.17
N ASP A 651 -22.33 -10.30 3.25
CA ASP A 651 -21.06 -10.40 2.51
C ASP A 651 -19.82 -10.34 3.40
N GLY A 652 -19.99 -10.37 4.73
CA GLY A 652 -18.92 -10.44 5.73
C GLY A 652 -19.23 -11.54 6.74
N LEU A 653 -18.92 -12.79 6.40
CA LEU A 653 -19.42 -13.99 7.07
C LEU A 653 -18.33 -15.03 7.29
N GLU A 654 -18.48 -15.78 8.38
CA GLU A 654 -17.85 -17.09 8.54
C GLU A 654 -18.94 -18.17 8.50
N ILE A 655 -18.73 -19.21 7.70
CA ILE A 655 -19.68 -20.31 7.50
C ILE A 655 -18.97 -21.64 7.78
N GLU A 656 -19.53 -22.44 8.68
CA GLU A 656 -19.11 -23.82 8.93
C GLU A 656 -20.22 -24.78 8.51
N LEU A 657 -19.88 -25.73 7.64
CA LEU A 657 -20.78 -26.80 7.19
C LEU A 657 -20.10 -28.16 7.44
N GLU A 658 -20.82 -29.05 8.11
CA GLU A 658 -20.40 -30.44 8.27
C GLU A 658 -21.44 -31.40 7.69
N LEU A 659 -21.02 -32.24 6.74
CA LEU A 659 -21.85 -33.29 6.15
C LEU A 659 -21.26 -34.66 6.49
N ALA A 660 -22.14 -35.62 6.82
CA ALA A 660 -21.74 -37.00 7.01
C ALA A 660 -21.31 -37.64 5.66
N PRO A 661 -20.51 -38.72 5.70
CA PRO A 661 -20.08 -39.40 4.50
C PRO A 661 -21.28 -40.04 3.79
N THR A 662 -21.18 -40.14 2.48
CA THR A 662 -22.25 -40.66 1.62
C THR A 662 -21.63 -41.24 0.35
N SER A 663 -22.24 -42.31 -0.16
CA SER A 663 -21.81 -42.97 -1.40
C SER A 663 -22.42 -42.35 -2.66
N THR A 664 -23.43 -41.48 -2.52
CA THR A 664 -24.07 -40.82 -3.66
C THR A 664 -23.10 -39.80 -4.29
N PRO A 665 -22.72 -39.94 -5.57
CA PRO A 665 -21.87 -38.96 -6.23
C PRO A 665 -22.60 -37.62 -6.41
N GLY A 666 -21.89 -36.51 -6.27
CA GLY A 666 -22.44 -35.18 -6.48
C GLY A 666 -21.62 -34.06 -5.84
N LYS A 667 -22.04 -32.82 -6.14
CA LYS A 667 -21.47 -31.59 -5.60
C LYS A 667 -22.05 -31.29 -4.22
N ARG A 668 -21.18 -30.99 -3.25
CA ARG A 668 -21.53 -30.67 -1.86
C ARG A 668 -20.77 -29.45 -1.35
N GLY A 669 -21.47 -28.47 -0.79
CA GLY A 669 -20.88 -27.21 -0.36
C GLY A 669 -21.89 -26.07 -0.28
N LEU A 670 -21.51 -24.90 -0.77
CA LEU A 670 -22.25 -23.65 -0.57
C LEU A 670 -22.31 -22.83 -1.86
N GLY A 671 -23.47 -22.25 -2.14
CA GLY A 671 -23.61 -21.09 -3.02
C GLY A 671 -23.44 -19.81 -2.20
N LEU A 672 -22.62 -18.90 -2.71
CA LEU A 672 -22.21 -17.64 -2.09
C LEU A 672 -22.54 -16.46 -3.02
N ARG A 673 -22.75 -15.28 -2.43
CA ARG A 673 -22.99 -14.03 -3.18
C ARG A 673 -24.09 -14.18 -4.23
N ILE A 674 -25.23 -14.75 -3.83
CA ILE A 674 -26.35 -15.04 -4.73
C ILE A 674 -27.26 -13.82 -4.84
N ALA A 675 -27.45 -13.32 -6.05
CA ALA A 675 -28.40 -12.26 -6.35
C ALA A 675 -29.84 -12.80 -6.49
N PRO A 676 -30.88 -11.97 -6.25
CA PRO A 676 -32.27 -12.36 -6.44
C PRO A 676 -32.54 -12.94 -7.83
N GLY A 677 -33.28 -14.06 -7.86
CA GLY A 677 -33.58 -14.80 -9.08
C GLY A 677 -32.41 -15.61 -9.64
N ASP A 678 -31.38 -15.90 -8.82
CA ASP A 678 -30.16 -16.63 -9.23
C ASP A 678 -29.39 -15.94 -10.36
N ALA A 679 -29.53 -14.62 -10.46
CA ALA A 679 -29.04 -13.86 -11.60
C ALA A 679 -27.51 -13.67 -11.62
N GLU A 680 -26.88 -13.82 -10.45
CA GLU A 680 -25.44 -13.94 -10.22
C GLU A 680 -25.26 -14.86 -9.00
N ARG A 681 -24.20 -15.68 -8.99
CA ARG A 681 -23.83 -16.55 -7.86
C ARG A 681 -22.40 -17.06 -8.00
N THR A 682 -21.82 -17.50 -6.88
CA THR A 682 -20.55 -18.25 -6.86
C THR A 682 -20.75 -19.55 -6.11
N ASP A 683 -20.35 -20.70 -6.67
CA ASP A 683 -20.54 -22.00 -6.03
C ASP A 683 -19.20 -22.60 -5.57
N LEU A 684 -19.06 -22.90 -4.28
CA LEU A 684 -17.89 -23.56 -3.69
C LEU A 684 -18.29 -24.96 -3.22
N TYR A 685 -17.65 -26.00 -3.75
CA TYR A 685 -18.07 -27.37 -3.47
C TYR A 685 -16.95 -28.41 -3.58
N VAL A 686 -17.16 -29.54 -2.93
CA VAL A 686 -16.46 -30.79 -3.23
C VAL A 686 -17.30 -31.60 -4.21
N ASP A 687 -16.74 -31.91 -5.38
CA ASP A 687 -17.30 -32.82 -6.37
C ASP A 687 -16.76 -34.23 -6.09
N THR A 688 -17.58 -35.02 -5.40
CA THR A 688 -17.23 -36.40 -5.03
C THR A 688 -17.19 -37.36 -6.21
N ALA A 689 -17.82 -37.03 -7.35
CA ALA A 689 -17.75 -37.85 -8.55
C ALA A 689 -16.40 -37.68 -9.26
N ARG A 690 -15.79 -36.50 -9.14
CA ARG A 690 -14.50 -36.16 -9.76
C ARG A 690 -13.32 -36.13 -8.79
N ALA A 691 -13.58 -36.28 -7.49
CA ALA A 691 -12.61 -36.11 -6.40
C ALA A 691 -11.89 -34.75 -6.47
N ARG A 692 -12.67 -33.65 -6.52
CA ARG A 692 -12.15 -32.28 -6.63
C ARG A 692 -12.79 -31.32 -5.63
N LEU A 693 -12.01 -30.37 -5.12
CA LEU A 693 -12.48 -29.16 -4.45
C LEU A 693 -12.44 -28.02 -5.46
N GLU A 694 -13.56 -27.34 -5.67
CA GLU A 694 -13.70 -26.34 -6.72
C GLU A 694 -14.52 -25.12 -6.27
N ILE A 695 -14.23 -23.98 -6.89
CA ILE A 695 -15.07 -22.80 -6.92
C ILE A 695 -15.49 -22.48 -8.36
N ASP A 696 -16.79 -22.48 -8.63
CA ASP A 696 -17.39 -22.11 -9.91
C ASP A 696 -17.84 -20.65 -9.87
N ARG A 697 -17.13 -19.83 -10.65
CA ARG A 697 -17.31 -18.39 -10.78
C ARG A 697 -17.84 -17.99 -12.15
N SER A 698 -18.34 -18.96 -12.93
CA SER A 698 -18.91 -18.72 -14.27
C SER A 698 -20.14 -17.82 -14.25
N ARG A 699 -20.83 -17.74 -13.10
CA ARG A 699 -22.00 -16.89 -12.87
C ARG A 699 -21.78 -15.82 -11.80
N THR A 700 -20.53 -15.56 -11.39
CA THR A 700 -20.25 -14.56 -10.34
C THR A 700 -20.62 -13.15 -10.78
N ALA A 701 -20.35 -12.80 -12.04
CA ALA A 701 -20.57 -11.47 -12.58
C ALA A 701 -21.19 -11.55 -13.99
N ARG A 702 -22.06 -10.60 -14.33
CA ARG A 702 -22.70 -10.50 -15.66
C ARG A 702 -21.78 -10.04 -16.78
N ASP A 703 -20.75 -9.26 -16.44
CA ASP A 703 -19.85 -8.61 -17.39
C ASP A 703 -18.54 -9.39 -17.63
N LYS A 704 -18.22 -10.38 -16.78
CA LYS A 704 -17.01 -11.19 -16.88
C LYS A 704 -17.25 -12.64 -16.40
N PRO A 705 -17.12 -13.65 -17.28
CA PRO A 705 -17.10 -15.05 -16.87
C PRO A 705 -15.70 -15.46 -16.37
N TYR A 706 -15.56 -15.78 -15.08
CA TYR A 706 -14.25 -16.13 -14.48
C TYR A 706 -13.89 -17.62 -14.64
N GLY A 707 -14.86 -18.51 -14.82
CA GLY A 707 -14.64 -19.96 -14.96
C GLY A 707 -14.67 -20.74 -13.65
N VAL A 708 -14.16 -21.98 -13.67
CA VAL A 708 -14.06 -22.87 -12.50
C VAL A 708 -12.60 -23.02 -12.12
N GLN A 709 -12.30 -22.91 -10.84
CA GLN A 709 -10.94 -23.10 -10.29
C GLN A 709 -10.96 -24.22 -9.27
N GLY A 710 -9.88 -24.99 -9.17
CA GLY A 710 -9.78 -26.00 -8.12
C GLY A 710 -8.75 -27.09 -8.38
N GLY A 711 -8.75 -28.10 -7.51
CA GLY A 711 -7.81 -29.21 -7.61
C GLY A 711 -8.30 -30.50 -6.97
N THR A 712 -7.47 -31.53 -7.08
CA THR A 712 -7.77 -32.85 -6.54
C THR A 712 -7.97 -32.80 -5.02
N PHE A 713 -9.09 -33.36 -4.57
CA PHE A 713 -9.43 -33.52 -3.16
C PHE A 713 -10.37 -34.71 -2.99
N ASP A 714 -9.90 -35.74 -2.29
CA ASP A 714 -10.71 -36.91 -1.93
C ASP A 714 -11.08 -36.85 -0.44
N LEU A 715 -12.38 -37.04 -0.16
CA LEU A 715 -12.89 -37.13 1.21
C LEU A 715 -12.45 -38.40 1.92
N ALA A 716 -12.09 -39.46 1.20
CA ALA A 716 -11.63 -40.73 1.77
C ALA A 716 -12.59 -41.32 2.83
N GLY A 717 -13.90 -41.09 2.67
CA GLY A 717 -14.94 -41.55 3.61
C GLY A 717 -15.06 -40.74 4.90
N GLU A 718 -14.31 -39.64 5.05
CA GLU A 718 -14.46 -38.69 6.16
C GLU A 718 -15.73 -37.84 6.02
N ASN A 719 -16.18 -37.23 7.13
CA ASN A 719 -17.14 -36.13 7.08
C ASN A 719 -16.55 -35.00 6.21
N LEU A 720 -17.37 -34.34 5.39
CA LEU A 720 -16.96 -33.09 4.78
C LEU A 720 -17.11 -31.99 5.83
N HIS A 721 -16.00 -31.43 6.29
CA HIS A 721 -15.96 -30.24 7.12
C HIS A 721 -15.43 -29.06 6.29
N LEU A 722 -16.34 -28.14 5.96
CA LEU A 722 -16.06 -26.96 5.17
C LEU A 722 -16.15 -25.72 6.09
N ARG A 723 -15.05 -24.97 6.21
CA ARG A 723 -15.01 -23.68 6.91
C ARG A 723 -14.68 -22.57 5.90
N VAL A 724 -15.62 -21.67 5.66
CA VAL A 724 -15.55 -20.62 4.63
C VAL A 724 -15.56 -19.25 5.27
N PHE A 725 -14.68 -18.39 4.80
CA PHE A 725 -14.60 -16.98 5.13
C PHE A 725 -14.97 -16.19 3.89
N LEU A 726 -16.09 -15.47 3.95
CA LEU A 726 -16.58 -14.57 2.91
C LEU A 726 -16.41 -13.13 3.38
N ASP A 727 -15.51 -12.39 2.74
CA ASP A 727 -15.22 -11.00 3.13
C ASP A 727 -15.22 -10.10 1.91
N ARG A 728 -16.43 -9.63 1.57
CA ARG A 728 -16.72 -8.83 0.39
C ARG A 728 -16.26 -9.60 -0.84
N SER A 729 -15.19 -9.15 -1.49
CA SER A 729 -14.65 -9.87 -2.65
C SER A 729 -13.78 -11.08 -2.32
N MET A 730 -13.40 -11.32 -1.06
CA MET A 730 -12.62 -12.51 -0.68
C MET A 730 -13.50 -13.73 -0.41
N VAL A 731 -13.05 -14.88 -0.90
CA VAL A 731 -13.50 -16.20 -0.44
C VAL A 731 -12.28 -17.03 -0.08
N GLU A 732 -12.17 -17.46 1.18
CA GLU A 732 -11.20 -18.47 1.62
C GLU A 732 -11.93 -19.66 2.22
N ALA A 733 -11.58 -20.86 1.78
CA ALA A 733 -12.19 -22.09 2.24
C ALA A 733 -11.13 -23.05 2.77
N TYR A 734 -11.40 -23.69 3.91
CA TYR A 734 -10.56 -24.69 4.54
C TYR A 734 -11.34 -25.98 4.70
N VAL A 735 -10.85 -27.06 4.10
CA VAL A 735 -11.56 -28.34 3.99
C VAL A 735 -10.83 -29.44 4.74
N ASN A 736 -11.49 -30.03 5.72
CA ASN A 736 -10.99 -31.11 6.59
C ASN A 736 -9.62 -30.85 7.23
N GLY A 737 -9.18 -29.59 7.32
CA GLY A 737 -7.82 -29.22 7.75
C GLY A 737 -6.70 -29.74 6.82
N ARG A 738 -7.03 -30.16 5.59
CA ARG A 738 -6.12 -30.78 4.62
C ARG A 738 -5.80 -29.88 3.43
N LYS A 739 -6.76 -29.07 2.97
CA LYS A 739 -6.61 -28.18 1.82
C LYS A 739 -7.28 -26.83 2.06
N SER A 740 -6.71 -25.79 1.45
CA SER A 740 -7.34 -24.49 1.31
C SER A 740 -7.67 -24.19 -0.16
N LEU A 741 -8.60 -23.26 -0.36
CA LEU A 741 -8.89 -22.63 -1.64
C LEU A 741 -9.17 -21.15 -1.40
N THR A 742 -8.36 -20.29 -2.02
CA THR A 742 -8.48 -18.83 -1.97
C THR A 742 -8.97 -18.31 -3.31
N SER A 743 -9.95 -17.40 -3.34
CA SER A 743 -10.46 -16.84 -4.59
C SER A 743 -11.12 -15.48 -4.40
N ARG A 744 -11.50 -14.86 -5.52
CA ARG A 744 -12.12 -13.53 -5.58
C ARG A 744 -13.50 -13.57 -6.22
N THR A 745 -14.42 -12.76 -5.70
CA THR A 745 -15.78 -12.59 -6.23
C THR A 745 -16.14 -11.12 -6.41
N TYR A 746 -16.49 -10.70 -7.62
CA TYR A 746 -16.84 -9.31 -7.94
C TYR A 746 -18.23 -9.23 -8.62
N PRO A 747 -19.33 -9.56 -7.92
CA PRO A 747 -20.67 -9.54 -8.51
C PRO A 747 -21.09 -8.12 -8.90
N THR A 748 -21.64 -7.95 -10.12
CA THR A 748 -22.02 -6.63 -10.62
C THR A 748 -23.21 -6.05 -9.86
N ARG A 749 -24.06 -6.92 -9.30
CA ARG A 749 -25.23 -6.54 -8.50
C ARG A 749 -24.87 -6.27 -7.05
N THR A 750 -25.35 -5.15 -6.53
CA THR A 750 -25.16 -4.74 -5.14
C THR A 750 -25.97 -5.58 -4.14
N ASP A 751 -27.01 -6.28 -4.61
CA ASP A 751 -27.87 -7.16 -3.82
C ASP A 751 -27.50 -8.65 -3.93
N ALA A 752 -26.28 -8.95 -4.38
CA ALA A 752 -25.71 -10.29 -4.41
C ALA A 752 -25.20 -10.71 -3.02
N ASP A 753 -26.11 -10.91 -2.07
CA ASP A 753 -25.82 -11.15 -0.64
C ASP A 753 -26.43 -12.44 -0.09
N GLY A 754 -27.05 -13.26 -0.95
CA GLY A 754 -27.70 -14.52 -0.56
C GLY A 754 -26.73 -15.70 -0.49
N LEU A 755 -27.18 -16.75 0.22
CA LEU A 755 -26.49 -18.03 0.37
C LEU A 755 -27.39 -19.18 -0.07
N ALA A 756 -26.80 -20.32 -0.45
CA ALA A 756 -27.53 -21.56 -0.71
C ALA A 756 -26.73 -22.78 -0.28
N LEU A 757 -27.42 -23.86 0.06
CA LEU A 757 -26.81 -25.16 0.33
C LEU A 757 -26.67 -25.94 -0.98
N LEU A 758 -25.49 -26.47 -1.26
CA LEU A 758 -25.27 -27.44 -2.32
C LEU A 758 -25.18 -28.83 -1.68
N ALA A 759 -26.18 -29.67 -1.90
CA ALA A 759 -26.25 -31.02 -1.34
C ALA A 759 -27.16 -31.91 -2.22
N GLN A 760 -27.02 -33.22 -2.07
CA GLN A 760 -27.80 -34.24 -2.78
C GLN A 760 -28.93 -34.80 -1.92
N PRO A 761 -30.02 -35.32 -2.51
CA PRO A 761 -31.03 -36.08 -1.76
C PRO A 761 -30.40 -37.22 -0.95
N GLY A 762 -30.73 -37.28 0.35
CA GLY A 762 -30.17 -38.27 1.27
C GLY A 762 -28.89 -37.83 2.00
N ASP A 763 -28.29 -36.69 1.64
CA ASP A 763 -27.18 -36.13 2.42
C ASP A 763 -27.63 -35.79 3.85
N ARG A 764 -26.80 -36.18 4.84
CA ARG A 764 -27.05 -35.90 6.25
C ARG A 764 -26.17 -34.77 6.73
N ILE A 765 -26.79 -33.65 7.10
CA ILE A 765 -26.10 -32.51 7.70
C ILE A 765 -25.84 -32.81 9.16
N VAL A 766 -24.58 -32.75 9.56
CA VAL A 766 -24.17 -32.90 10.97
C VAL A 766 -24.31 -31.56 11.68
N SER A 767 -23.79 -30.48 11.09
CA SER A 767 -23.93 -29.12 11.62
C SER A 767 -23.87 -28.06 10.51
N LEU A 768 -24.52 -26.91 10.75
CA LEU A 768 -24.43 -25.73 9.91
C LEU A 768 -24.45 -24.48 10.78
N ARG A 769 -23.40 -23.66 10.72
CA ARG A 769 -23.26 -22.43 11.50
C ARG A 769 -22.84 -21.27 10.61
N VAL A 770 -23.42 -20.11 10.85
CA VAL A 770 -23.08 -18.86 10.15
C VAL A 770 -22.93 -17.74 11.18
N TRP A 771 -21.81 -17.04 11.13
CA TRP A 771 -21.56 -15.83 11.93
C TRP A 771 -21.41 -14.63 11.01
N ALA A 772 -22.00 -13.51 11.40
CA ALA A 772 -21.54 -12.22 10.89
C ALA A 772 -20.17 -11.90 11.50
N MET A 773 -19.26 -11.38 10.68
CA MET A 773 -17.89 -11.05 11.12
C MET A 773 -17.74 -9.54 11.36
N GLY A 774 -16.94 -9.20 12.36
CA GLY A 774 -16.42 -7.86 12.62
C GLY A 774 -15.30 -7.48 11.64
N SER A 775 -14.73 -6.28 11.83
CA SER A 775 -13.62 -5.80 11.02
C SER A 775 -12.29 -6.01 11.75
N ALA A 776 -11.26 -6.45 11.01
CA ALA A 776 -9.86 -6.49 11.47
C ALA A 776 -9.20 -5.11 11.44
N VAL A 777 -9.78 -4.17 10.67
CA VAL A 777 -9.27 -2.81 10.57
C VAL A 777 -9.75 -2.02 11.78
N THR A 778 -8.81 -1.64 12.63
CA THR A 778 -9.11 -0.76 13.77
C THR A 778 -9.50 0.62 13.24
N ARG A 779 -10.74 1.04 13.50
CA ARG A 779 -11.16 2.44 13.28
C ARG A 779 -10.52 3.26 14.40
N ASN A 780 -9.45 3.99 14.06
CA ASN A 780 -8.87 4.98 14.97
C ASN A 780 -9.86 6.11 15.26
#